data_AF-A0A7T4TYS4-F1
#
_entry.id   AF-A0A7T4TYS4-F1
#
_cell.length_a   1.000
_cell.length_b   1.000
_cell.length_c   1.000
_cell.angle_alpha   90.00
_cell.angle_beta   90.00
_cell.angle_gamma   90.00
#
_symmetry.space_group_name_H-M   'P 1'
#
loop_
_entity.id
_entity.type
_entity.pdbx_description
1 polymer ?
#
loop_
_entity_poly.entity_id
_entity_poly.type
_entity_poly.pdbx_seq_one_letter_code
_entity_poly.pdbx_strand_id
1 'polypeptide(L)'
;MHSEDTTCDQWENIGKERTAIVGIAALTPRVMGVDAYWEYVRDASGGPRSPARWAPDEPAVDVARFGIPPVQARSMARLQPLMLEAAEQCLRDAGAVSGGADDRTDVVVGTCFGLDRQYANALRIAGSAYAREVERAALATGLPEAVENAGQAAEELRGLLQRTLGASPHDRVGEMASTIPARIASAFGLRGRTLAVESADATAFVALAQALGSLRAGLAERALVLTGQLHESEVLTSLLRAKGLLPPPGPADRGELAEGVGAVLLKPLAAAERDGDRIYATIADCRVRHHGTPGRFRHETSVERHRDLLRAAHRAVGAQPGGVRYVERTGTAGEAESAELAALAAESADAEPPVIGVARDRTGHTFAHAGIAALTTAALALHHRTLPAHRTAAGTAPAAPWAAPADGTPRRAAVSGTSLTGTLGHLVLEEHRPTAAPAPAPAPAAVPRAARLPEPVAVVAYGGRFADAEDADAYWRLMLSGEDRLRPVPADRLDRELHHAPGVLNLNRSYTDLGGWADVPQSPPPGADIPPERYAALDAAQRLALAVADEVLGRYGGRPLTGRGMLAVAGNLGLANDRRAHVDRSLGELEDAVRDLTALKGLSTAEVEGLIDTARQAYGPPAEPTADTLDGALASGTAALIAGAYGLDAVPFAVEAACASSLAALDTALTALRSGAVDYALAGGVELPCSARDMVLCSALGLLSHSRITPFDAGADGFTPGDGCALFLLKRRSDAVRDGDEIVALLTGSGASNDAKSLIAPDVDGQVRAMRQAFTQVAHGPADVDYLEAHGTGTKVGDRVEITATGRVYGGAARPRPLEIGSAKGFVGHTFAAAGGAGLLRALLALRARTLPPHTHLDRLNPALGLDDLPAAIGTRPRPWPAAPGAPRRAAVSSFGTGGINYHLLVEEDYPR
;
A
#
# COMPACT_ATOMS: atom_id res chain seq x y z
N MET A 1 8.51 25.68 -39.43
CA MET A 1 8.89 24.42 -40.10
C MET A 1 8.86 23.33 -39.06
N HIS A 2 7.80 22.54 -39.05
CA HIS A 2 7.65 21.36 -38.23
C HIS A 2 8.47 20.22 -38.86
N SER A 3 9.37 19.61 -38.11
CA SER A 3 9.95 18.32 -38.45
C SER A 3 9.46 17.29 -37.45
N GLU A 4 8.91 16.22 -37.99
CA GLU A 4 8.20 15.13 -37.33
C GLU A 4 9.09 14.36 -36.35
N ASP A 5 8.59 14.23 -35.12
CA ASP A 5 9.14 13.41 -34.04
C ASP A 5 8.80 11.92 -34.28
N THR A 6 9.45 11.30 -35.27
CA THR A 6 9.16 9.91 -35.72
C THR A 6 10.12 8.85 -35.19
N THR A 7 10.99 9.17 -34.22
CA THR A 7 12.04 8.23 -33.77
C THR A 7 11.81 7.58 -32.40
N CYS A 8 10.80 7.98 -31.64
CA CYS A 8 10.47 7.34 -30.35
C CYS A 8 9.53 6.12 -30.47
N ASP A 9 8.76 6.01 -31.56
CA ASP A 9 7.71 4.98 -31.74
C ASP A 9 8.24 3.58 -32.10
N GLN A 10 9.50 3.43 -32.51
CA GLN A 10 10.01 2.13 -32.98
C GLN A 10 10.31 1.12 -31.86
N TRP A 11 10.35 1.55 -30.60
CA TRP A 11 10.57 0.66 -29.44
C TRP A 11 9.26 0.25 -28.73
N GLU A 12 8.14 0.91 -28.99
CA GLU A 12 6.84 0.56 -28.40
C GLU A 12 6.20 -0.69 -29.06
N ASN A 13 6.75 -1.17 -30.18
CA ASN A 13 6.21 -2.25 -31.02
C ASN A 13 6.84 -3.64 -30.80
N ILE A 14 7.71 -3.82 -29.79
CA ILE A 14 8.18 -5.17 -29.43
C ILE A 14 7.02 -5.87 -28.71
N GLY A 15 6.43 -6.87 -29.37
CA GLY A 15 5.30 -7.65 -28.87
C GLY A 15 5.50 -8.09 -27.43
N LYS A 16 4.88 -7.34 -26.50
CA LYS A 16 4.86 -7.71 -25.09
C LYS A 16 4.10 -9.02 -24.97
N GLU A 17 4.73 -10.01 -24.35
CA GLU A 17 4.06 -11.26 -24.03
C GLU A 17 2.74 -10.95 -23.32
N ARG A 18 1.66 -11.50 -23.87
CA ARG A 18 0.32 -11.35 -23.30
C ARG A 18 0.27 -12.04 -21.93
N THR A 19 -0.58 -11.55 -21.04
CA THR A 19 -0.77 -12.18 -19.72
C THR A 19 -2.12 -12.88 -19.70
N ALA A 20 -2.13 -14.17 -19.42
CA ALA A 20 -3.35 -14.96 -19.28
C ALA A 20 -3.99 -14.74 -17.90
N ILE A 21 -5.32 -14.61 -17.87
CA ILE A 21 -6.12 -14.75 -16.66
C ILE A 21 -6.51 -16.23 -16.55
N VAL A 22 -5.92 -16.93 -15.58
CA VAL A 22 -6.05 -18.39 -15.44
C VAL A 22 -6.96 -18.82 -14.30
N GLY A 23 -7.26 -17.91 -13.36
CA GLY A 23 -8.23 -18.13 -12.29
C GLY A 23 -8.94 -16.83 -11.93
N ILE A 24 -10.21 -16.93 -11.54
CA ILE A 24 -11.06 -15.81 -11.14
C ILE A 24 -11.85 -16.18 -9.87
N ALA A 25 -11.98 -15.24 -8.94
CA ALA A 25 -13.00 -15.27 -7.90
C ALA A 25 -13.76 -13.94 -7.86
N ALA A 26 -15.06 -14.02 -7.62
CA ALA A 26 -15.94 -12.87 -7.48
C ALA A 26 -16.94 -13.13 -6.34
N LEU A 27 -16.86 -12.30 -5.31
CA LEU A 27 -17.66 -12.38 -4.09
C LEU A 27 -18.37 -11.04 -3.89
N THR A 28 -19.69 -11.08 -3.84
CA THR A 28 -20.55 -9.94 -3.50
C THR A 28 -21.61 -10.41 -2.52
N PRO A 29 -22.33 -9.51 -1.83
CA PRO A 29 -23.43 -9.89 -0.93
C PRO A 29 -24.52 -10.76 -1.56
N ARG A 30 -24.64 -10.77 -2.90
CA ARG A 30 -25.67 -11.52 -3.62
C ARG A 30 -25.14 -12.77 -4.30
N VAL A 31 -23.83 -12.92 -4.42
CA VAL A 31 -23.20 -13.93 -5.27
C VAL A 31 -21.87 -14.35 -4.67
N MET A 32 -21.66 -15.66 -4.55
CA MET A 32 -20.39 -16.25 -4.15
C MET A 32 -19.90 -17.16 -5.26
N GLY A 33 -18.78 -16.81 -5.90
CA GLY A 33 -18.13 -17.62 -6.92
C GLY A 33 -18.35 -17.13 -8.36
N VAL A 34 -17.40 -17.48 -9.23
CA VAL A 34 -17.29 -16.94 -10.60
C VAL A 34 -18.47 -17.36 -11.51
N ASP A 35 -18.93 -18.60 -11.44
CA ASP A 35 -20.02 -19.09 -12.30
C ASP A 35 -21.36 -18.43 -11.93
N ALA A 36 -21.65 -18.34 -10.63
CA ALA A 36 -22.82 -17.64 -10.13
C ALA A 36 -22.76 -16.13 -10.47
N TYR A 37 -21.56 -15.54 -10.48
CA TYR A 37 -21.35 -14.16 -10.89
C TYR A 37 -21.64 -13.96 -12.37
N TRP A 38 -21.26 -14.91 -13.23
CA TRP A 38 -21.59 -14.84 -14.64
C TRP A 38 -23.10 -14.86 -14.91
N GLU A 39 -23.85 -15.77 -14.26
CA GLU A 39 -25.31 -15.80 -14.39
C GLU A 39 -25.94 -14.52 -13.85
N TYR A 40 -25.40 -13.98 -12.76
CA TYR A 40 -25.85 -12.71 -12.17
C TYR A 40 -25.68 -11.52 -13.11
N VAL A 41 -24.56 -11.40 -13.84
CA VAL A 41 -24.31 -10.25 -14.74
C VAL A 41 -24.95 -10.39 -16.13
N ARG A 42 -25.36 -11.60 -16.52
CA ARG A 42 -26.14 -11.85 -17.77
C ARG A 42 -27.63 -11.54 -17.62
N ASP A 43 -28.13 -11.55 -16.39
CA ASP A 43 -29.54 -11.36 -16.11
C ASP A 43 -29.99 -9.89 -16.27
N ALA A 44 -30.86 -9.65 -17.26
CA ALA A 44 -31.45 -8.33 -17.54
C ALA A 44 -32.80 -8.08 -16.83
N SER A 45 -33.32 -9.05 -16.06
CA SER A 45 -34.67 -9.01 -15.50
C SER A 45 -34.85 -8.04 -14.32
N GLY A 46 -33.75 -7.49 -13.78
CA GLY A 46 -33.77 -6.41 -12.80
C GLY A 46 -32.94 -5.25 -13.31
N GLY A 47 -33.49 -4.04 -13.33
CA GLY A 47 -32.76 -2.80 -13.63
C GLY A 47 -31.61 -2.52 -12.63
N PRO A 48 -31.13 -1.27 -12.51
CA PRO A 48 -30.05 -0.93 -11.58
C PRO A 48 -30.35 -1.51 -10.18
N ARG A 49 -29.46 -2.37 -9.69
CA ARG A 49 -29.69 -3.12 -8.46
C ARG A 49 -29.34 -2.23 -7.26
N SER A 50 -30.19 -2.23 -6.23
CA SER A 50 -29.88 -1.49 -5.00
C SER A 50 -28.54 -1.95 -4.41
N PRO A 51 -27.74 -1.05 -3.81
CA PRO A 51 -26.53 -1.42 -3.10
C PRO A 51 -26.84 -2.55 -2.12
N ALA A 52 -25.99 -3.56 -2.11
CA ALA A 52 -26.10 -4.66 -1.17
C ALA A 52 -24.90 -4.59 -0.23
N ARG A 53 -25.17 -4.82 1.06
CA ARG A 53 -24.16 -5.02 2.09
C ARG A 53 -24.32 -6.45 2.59
N TRP A 54 -23.22 -7.09 2.93
CA TRP A 54 -23.24 -8.34 3.66
C TRP A 54 -23.75 -8.06 5.09
N ALA A 55 -24.57 -8.96 5.63
CA ALA A 55 -24.93 -8.89 7.04
C ALA A 55 -23.66 -9.02 7.92
N PRO A 56 -23.62 -8.43 9.14
CA PRO A 56 -22.42 -8.40 9.97
C PRO A 56 -21.69 -9.74 10.11
N ASP A 57 -22.43 -10.84 10.25
CA ASP A 57 -21.90 -12.20 10.43
C ASP A 57 -21.81 -13.02 9.13
N GLU A 58 -22.06 -12.42 7.97
CA GLU A 58 -22.07 -13.10 6.68
C GLU A 58 -21.04 -12.54 5.68
N PRO A 59 -20.54 -13.38 4.76
CA PRO A 59 -20.54 -14.84 4.84
C PRO A 59 -19.63 -15.29 5.98
N ALA A 60 -20.05 -16.31 6.73
CA ALA A 60 -19.22 -16.91 7.76
C ALA A 60 -18.05 -17.66 7.11
N VAL A 61 -16.85 -17.06 7.16
CA VAL A 61 -15.62 -17.69 6.70
C VAL A 61 -14.98 -18.41 7.88
N ASP A 62 -14.94 -19.75 7.83
CA ASP A 62 -14.12 -20.52 8.77
C ASP A 62 -12.64 -20.27 8.45
N VAL A 63 -11.96 -19.51 9.32
CA VAL A 63 -10.54 -19.18 9.15
C VAL A 63 -9.62 -20.32 9.60
N ALA A 64 -10.12 -21.31 10.34
CA ALA A 64 -9.31 -22.42 10.83
C ALA A 64 -8.78 -23.29 9.68
N ARG A 65 -9.52 -23.41 8.58
CA ARG A 65 -9.07 -24.12 7.36
C ARG A 65 -7.84 -23.48 6.70
N PHE A 66 -7.56 -22.21 7.00
CA PHE A 66 -6.37 -21.48 6.52
C PHE A 66 -5.21 -21.54 7.51
N GLY A 67 -5.29 -22.40 8.54
CA GLY A 67 -4.27 -22.51 9.58
C GLY A 67 -4.26 -21.34 10.57
N ILE A 68 -5.31 -20.52 10.58
CA ILE A 68 -5.43 -19.37 11.49
C ILE A 68 -6.13 -19.82 12.77
N PRO A 69 -5.49 -19.67 13.95
CA PRO A 69 -6.10 -20.02 15.22
C PRO A 69 -7.39 -19.21 15.47
N PRO A 70 -8.49 -19.84 15.95
CA PRO A 70 -9.76 -19.13 16.21
C PRO A 70 -9.61 -17.90 17.14
N VAL A 71 -8.65 -17.92 18.06
CA VAL A 71 -8.37 -16.79 18.95
C VAL A 71 -7.93 -15.53 18.17
N GLN A 72 -7.25 -15.69 17.03
CA GLN A 72 -6.81 -14.58 16.18
C GLN A 72 -7.93 -14.04 15.30
N ALA A 73 -8.96 -14.86 15.01
CA ALA A 73 -10.10 -14.46 14.18
C ALA A 73 -10.80 -13.20 14.74
N ARG A 74 -10.90 -13.10 16.07
CA ARG A 74 -11.53 -11.96 16.75
C ARG A 74 -10.75 -10.64 16.62
N SER A 75 -9.47 -10.70 16.27
CA SER A 75 -8.65 -9.51 16.00
C SER A 75 -8.53 -9.18 14.52
N MET A 76 -9.06 -10.03 13.63
CA MET A 76 -8.98 -9.79 12.19
C MET A 76 -10.03 -8.78 11.76
N ALA A 77 -9.66 -7.94 10.80
CA ALA A 77 -10.63 -7.13 10.08
C ALA A 77 -11.56 -8.00 9.23
N ARG A 78 -12.82 -7.59 9.05
CA ARG A 78 -13.81 -8.37 8.31
C ARG A 78 -13.42 -8.60 6.85
N LEU A 79 -12.67 -7.68 6.24
CA LEU A 79 -12.15 -7.85 4.89
C LEU A 79 -11.15 -9.01 4.77
N GLN A 80 -10.38 -9.34 5.81
CA GLN A 80 -9.31 -10.34 5.71
C GLN A 80 -9.83 -11.78 5.47
N PRO A 81 -10.82 -12.29 6.23
CA PRO A 81 -11.41 -13.59 5.95
C PRO A 81 -12.03 -13.68 4.54
N LEU A 82 -12.70 -12.64 4.08
CA LEU A 82 -13.30 -12.62 2.73
C LEU A 82 -12.23 -12.68 1.62
N MET A 83 -11.11 -11.99 1.83
CA MET A 83 -9.97 -12.04 0.92
C MET A 83 -9.28 -13.42 0.91
N LEU A 84 -9.22 -14.11 2.05
CA LEU A 84 -8.75 -15.50 2.11
C LEU A 84 -9.68 -16.45 1.34
N GLU A 85 -10.99 -16.30 1.48
CA GLU A 85 -11.97 -17.06 0.70
C GLU A 85 -11.82 -16.79 -0.80
N ALA A 86 -11.69 -15.52 -1.20
CA ALA A 86 -11.50 -15.15 -2.60
C ALA A 86 -10.19 -15.71 -3.18
N ALA A 87 -9.10 -15.68 -2.41
CA ALA A 87 -7.83 -16.30 -2.79
C ALA A 87 -7.99 -17.82 -2.99
N GLU A 88 -8.64 -18.51 -2.05
CA GLU A 88 -8.87 -19.96 -2.14
C GLU A 88 -9.70 -20.30 -3.39
N GLN A 89 -10.81 -19.59 -3.62
CA GLN A 89 -11.65 -19.80 -4.79
C GLN A 89 -10.88 -19.55 -6.09
N CYS A 90 -10.08 -18.49 -6.16
CA CYS A 90 -9.31 -18.15 -7.35
C CYS A 90 -8.21 -19.19 -7.65
N LEU A 91 -7.48 -19.65 -6.63
CA LEU A 91 -6.47 -20.70 -6.76
C LEU A 91 -7.11 -22.04 -7.14
N ARG A 92 -8.30 -22.36 -6.58
CA ARG A 92 -9.10 -23.52 -6.95
C ARG A 92 -9.57 -23.48 -8.39
N ASP A 93 -10.06 -22.32 -8.80
CA ASP A 93 -10.51 -22.05 -10.16
C ASP A 93 -9.35 -22.20 -11.18
N ALA A 94 -8.13 -21.82 -10.80
CA ALA A 94 -6.93 -22.04 -11.62
C ALA A 94 -6.39 -23.48 -11.59
N GLY A 95 -6.98 -24.40 -10.83
CA GLY A 95 -6.42 -25.74 -10.62
C GLY A 95 -5.11 -25.76 -9.81
N ALA A 96 -4.80 -24.67 -9.10
CA ALA A 96 -3.54 -24.43 -8.40
C ALA A 96 -3.55 -24.84 -6.91
N VAL A 97 -4.49 -25.68 -6.47
CA VAL A 97 -4.61 -26.06 -5.05
C VAL A 97 -3.78 -27.30 -4.75
N SER A 98 -2.57 -27.10 -4.23
CA SER A 98 -2.15 -27.58 -2.89
C SER A 98 -0.65 -27.85 -2.74
N GLY A 99 -0.11 -27.38 -1.61
CA GLY A 99 0.78 -28.14 -0.71
C GLY A 99 2.25 -27.74 -0.67
N GLY A 100 2.81 -27.27 -1.78
CA GLY A 100 4.22 -26.90 -1.90
C GLY A 100 4.48 -25.44 -1.61
N ALA A 101 5.68 -25.14 -1.12
CA ALA A 101 6.18 -23.77 -1.11
C ALA A 101 6.36 -23.26 -2.55
N ASP A 102 5.81 -22.08 -2.85
CA ASP A 102 5.92 -21.42 -4.15
C ASP A 102 6.68 -20.09 -4.01
N ASP A 103 7.95 -20.10 -4.41
CA ASP A 103 8.84 -18.92 -4.33
C ASP A 103 8.62 -17.90 -5.46
N ARG A 104 7.70 -18.16 -6.40
CA ARG A 104 7.54 -17.40 -7.65
C ARG A 104 6.14 -16.83 -7.86
N THR A 105 5.24 -16.97 -6.88
CA THR A 105 3.93 -16.32 -6.88
C THR A 105 3.93 -15.07 -6.01
N ASP A 106 3.68 -13.92 -6.65
CA ASP A 106 3.47 -12.64 -5.97
C ASP A 106 2.02 -12.51 -5.50
N VAL A 107 1.78 -11.79 -4.40
CA VAL A 107 0.45 -11.46 -3.86
C VAL A 107 0.32 -9.94 -3.74
N VAL A 108 -0.61 -9.37 -4.52
CA VAL A 108 -0.90 -7.93 -4.52
C VAL A 108 -2.35 -7.72 -4.11
N VAL A 109 -2.57 -6.97 -3.04
CA VAL A 109 -3.91 -6.63 -2.52
C VAL A 109 -4.21 -5.15 -2.71
N GLY A 110 -5.42 -4.82 -3.14
CA GLY A 110 -5.91 -3.46 -3.22
C GLY A 110 -7.09 -3.22 -2.28
N THR A 111 -7.02 -2.19 -1.47
CA THR A 111 -8.11 -1.70 -0.62
C THR A 111 -7.98 -0.19 -0.43
N CYS A 112 -8.99 0.47 0.13
CA CYS A 112 -8.96 1.90 0.37
C CYS A 112 -9.78 2.26 1.61
N PHE A 113 -9.26 3.21 2.39
CA PHE A 113 -9.72 3.59 3.74
C PHE A 113 -9.42 2.52 4.80
N GLY A 114 -9.45 2.94 6.06
CA GLY A 114 -9.17 2.08 7.20
C GLY A 114 -10.14 0.90 7.30
N LEU A 115 -9.62 -0.20 7.84
CA LEU A 115 -10.38 -1.41 8.12
C LEU A 115 -11.20 -1.27 9.41
N ASP A 116 -12.24 -2.08 9.60
CA ASP A 116 -13.10 -2.05 10.82
C ASP A 116 -12.28 -2.16 12.12
N ARG A 117 -11.26 -3.01 12.17
CA ARG A 117 -10.37 -3.14 13.34
C ARG A 117 -9.55 -1.89 13.59
N GLN A 118 -9.12 -1.21 12.54
CA GLN A 118 -8.38 0.03 12.67
C GLN A 118 -9.24 1.13 13.32
N TYR A 119 -10.51 1.18 12.96
CA TYR A 119 -11.50 2.09 13.56
C TYR A 119 -11.84 1.71 15.00
N ALA A 120 -12.14 0.44 15.26
CA ALA A 120 -12.44 -0.07 16.60
C ALA A 120 -11.29 0.23 17.58
N ASN A 121 -10.04 0.04 17.16
CA ASN A 121 -8.87 0.37 17.95
C ASN A 121 -8.73 1.88 18.20
N ALA A 122 -9.01 2.70 17.20
CA ALA A 122 -8.98 4.16 17.35
C ALA A 122 -10.04 4.64 18.36
N LEU A 123 -11.28 4.15 18.21
CA LEU A 123 -12.40 4.48 19.09
C LEU A 123 -12.15 4.01 20.52
N ARG A 124 -11.62 2.80 20.71
CA ARG A 124 -11.28 2.28 22.04
C ARG A 124 -10.27 3.16 22.77
N ILE A 125 -9.24 3.61 22.06
CA ILE A 125 -8.15 4.41 22.64
C ILE A 125 -8.64 5.83 22.90
N ALA A 126 -9.27 6.49 21.92
CA ALA A 126 -9.81 7.83 22.09
C ALA A 126 -10.96 7.88 23.12
N GLY A 127 -11.79 6.84 23.19
CA GLY A 127 -12.89 6.72 24.15
C GLY A 127 -12.43 6.71 25.61
N SER A 128 -11.15 6.44 25.89
CA SER A 128 -10.60 6.62 27.24
C SER A 128 -10.59 8.08 27.68
N ALA A 129 -10.41 9.02 26.75
CA ALA A 129 -10.53 10.46 27.04
C ALA A 129 -11.99 10.84 27.30
N TYR A 130 -12.94 10.31 26.52
CA TYR A 130 -14.36 10.53 26.80
C TYR A 130 -14.78 9.97 28.16
N ALA A 131 -14.29 8.79 28.55
CA ALA A 131 -14.53 8.22 29.88
C ALA A 131 -14.02 9.11 31.01
N ARG A 132 -12.90 9.82 30.81
CA ARG A 132 -12.42 10.83 31.77
C ARG A 132 -13.37 12.02 31.86
N GLU A 133 -13.93 12.48 30.74
CA GLU A 133 -14.91 13.57 30.78
C GLU A 133 -16.24 13.14 31.42
N VAL A 134 -16.64 11.87 31.29
CA VAL A 134 -17.77 11.28 32.03
C VAL A 134 -17.52 11.31 33.55
N GLU A 135 -16.34 10.91 34.00
CA GLU A 135 -15.95 11.00 35.42
C GLU A 135 -15.99 12.45 35.93
N ARG A 136 -15.41 13.39 35.18
CA ARG A 136 -15.43 14.81 35.54
C ARG A 136 -16.83 15.38 35.58
N ALA A 137 -17.68 15.02 34.62
CA ALA A 137 -19.07 15.41 34.58
C ALA A 137 -19.84 14.85 35.79
N ALA A 138 -19.65 13.57 36.12
CA ALA A 138 -20.26 12.94 37.30
C ALA A 138 -19.88 13.68 38.60
N LEU A 139 -18.59 14.00 38.77
CA LEU A 139 -18.09 14.77 39.92
C LEU A 139 -18.69 16.19 39.98
N ALA A 140 -18.94 16.80 38.82
CA ALA A 140 -19.49 18.16 38.73
C ALA A 140 -21.00 18.25 39.02
N THR A 141 -21.74 17.14 38.98
CA THR A 141 -23.20 17.12 39.22
C THR A 141 -23.59 17.55 40.65
N GLY A 142 -22.73 17.28 41.64
CA GLY A 142 -23.05 17.45 43.06
C GLY A 142 -24.05 16.43 43.61
N LEU A 143 -24.50 15.47 42.80
CA LEU A 143 -25.39 14.39 43.22
C LEU A 143 -24.57 13.35 43.99
N PRO A 144 -24.91 13.01 45.25
CA PRO A 144 -24.09 12.12 46.08
C PRO A 144 -23.74 10.79 45.40
N GLU A 145 -24.72 10.15 44.76
CA GLU A 145 -24.54 8.86 44.09
C GLU A 145 -23.65 8.97 42.84
N ALA A 146 -23.80 10.02 42.03
CA ALA A 146 -22.95 10.24 40.86
C ALA A 146 -21.50 10.52 41.25
N VAL A 147 -21.28 11.31 42.32
CA VAL A 147 -19.96 11.63 42.85
C VAL A 147 -19.29 10.39 43.44
N GLU A 148 -20.02 9.57 44.19
CA GLU A 148 -19.51 8.33 44.78
C GLU A 148 -19.09 7.33 43.70
N ASN A 149 -19.84 7.24 42.61
CA ASN A 149 -19.62 6.26 41.54
C ASN A 149 -18.81 6.79 40.34
N ALA A 150 -18.33 8.05 40.35
CA ALA A 150 -17.72 8.70 39.19
C ALA A 150 -16.54 7.91 38.57
N GLY A 151 -15.58 7.49 39.42
CA GLY A 151 -14.43 6.71 38.97
C GLY A 151 -14.83 5.30 38.47
N GLN A 152 -15.86 4.70 39.09
CA GLN A 152 -16.40 3.41 38.66
C GLN A 152 -17.07 3.53 37.29
N ALA A 153 -17.82 4.61 37.02
CA ALA A 153 -18.47 4.84 35.73
C ALA A 153 -17.44 4.92 34.59
N ALA A 154 -16.34 5.64 34.80
CA ALA A 154 -15.29 5.72 33.78
C ALA A 154 -14.55 4.39 33.54
N GLU A 155 -14.30 3.61 34.61
CA GLU A 155 -13.68 2.30 34.46
C GLU A 155 -14.62 1.27 33.81
N GLU A 156 -15.90 1.32 34.17
CA GLU A 156 -16.94 0.49 33.55
C GLU A 156 -17.07 0.79 32.06
N LEU A 157 -17.05 2.07 31.66
CA LEU A 157 -17.06 2.48 30.25
C LEU A 157 -15.81 1.98 29.51
N ARG A 158 -14.61 2.17 30.06
CA ARG A 158 -13.36 1.64 29.46
C ARG A 158 -13.42 0.12 29.29
N GLY A 159 -13.90 -0.60 30.29
CA GLY A 159 -14.08 -2.04 30.25
C GLY A 159 -15.15 -2.48 29.25
N LEU A 160 -16.24 -1.73 29.11
CA LEU A 160 -17.27 -1.98 28.11
C LEU A 160 -16.71 -1.84 26.71
N LEU A 161 -16.03 -0.73 26.40
CA LEU A 161 -15.39 -0.49 25.11
C LEU A 161 -14.37 -1.58 24.75
N GLN A 162 -13.55 -2.04 25.71
CA GLN A 162 -12.64 -3.16 25.46
C GLN A 162 -13.38 -4.43 25.04
N ARG A 163 -14.52 -4.73 25.68
CA ARG A 163 -15.31 -5.93 25.38
C ARG A 163 -16.06 -5.81 24.05
N THR A 164 -16.75 -4.70 23.83
CA THR A 164 -17.63 -4.51 22.66
C THR A 164 -16.84 -4.30 21.38
N LEU A 165 -15.70 -3.58 21.44
CA LEU A 165 -14.82 -3.36 20.29
C LEU A 165 -13.82 -4.51 20.08
N GLY A 166 -13.87 -5.56 20.92
CA GLY A 166 -13.10 -6.79 20.76
C GLY A 166 -11.59 -6.60 20.88
N ALA A 167 -11.14 -5.86 21.90
CA ALA A 167 -9.74 -5.59 22.14
C ALA A 167 -8.91 -6.89 22.25
N SER A 168 -7.75 -6.91 21.62
CA SER A 168 -6.87 -8.07 21.57
C SER A 168 -5.40 -7.65 21.65
N PRO A 169 -4.53 -8.46 22.28
CA PRO A 169 -3.09 -8.27 22.16
C PRO A 169 -2.63 -8.24 20.69
N HIS A 170 -3.33 -8.91 19.77
CA HIS A 170 -2.97 -8.99 18.35
C HIS A 170 -3.51 -7.85 17.48
N ASP A 171 -4.13 -6.83 18.09
CA ASP A 171 -4.82 -5.74 17.38
C ASP A 171 -3.92 -5.03 16.36
N ARG A 172 -2.65 -4.75 16.70
CA ARG A 172 -1.72 -4.10 15.75
C ARG A 172 -1.53 -4.91 14.46
N VAL A 173 -1.48 -6.24 14.55
CA VAL A 173 -1.34 -7.09 13.37
C VAL A 173 -2.68 -7.19 12.64
N GLY A 174 -3.77 -7.29 13.39
CA GLY A 174 -5.11 -7.46 12.85
C GLY A 174 -5.67 -6.29 12.04
N GLU A 175 -5.14 -5.09 12.23
CA GLU A 175 -5.65 -3.87 11.60
C GLU A 175 -4.93 -3.44 10.30
N MET A 176 -3.69 -3.89 10.04
CA MET A 176 -2.92 -3.38 8.88
C MET A 176 -3.39 -4.06 7.58
N ALA A 177 -3.53 -3.29 6.50
CA ALA A 177 -3.96 -3.83 5.20
C ALA A 177 -2.93 -4.82 4.63
N SER A 178 -1.63 -4.58 4.84
CA SER A 178 -0.53 -5.48 4.48
C SER A 178 -0.59 -6.87 5.14
N THR A 179 -1.38 -7.06 6.20
CA THR A 179 -1.59 -8.41 6.75
C THR A 179 -2.55 -9.26 5.94
N ILE A 180 -3.40 -8.67 5.10
CA ILE A 180 -4.26 -9.41 4.16
C ILE A 180 -3.38 -10.24 3.20
N PRO A 181 -2.48 -9.64 2.38
CA PRO A 181 -1.65 -10.42 1.48
C PRO A 181 -0.67 -11.34 2.23
N ALA A 182 -0.19 -10.97 3.43
CA ALA A 182 0.66 -11.85 4.24
C ALA A 182 -0.06 -13.10 4.76
N ARG A 183 -1.33 -12.98 5.19
CA ARG A 183 -2.14 -14.14 5.59
C ARG A 183 -2.44 -15.05 4.41
N ILE A 184 -2.74 -14.48 3.25
CA ILE A 184 -2.92 -15.25 2.00
C ILE A 184 -1.62 -16.00 1.67
N ALA A 185 -0.47 -15.31 1.69
CA ALA A 185 0.83 -15.93 1.48
C ALA A 185 1.08 -17.10 2.45
N SER A 186 0.81 -16.91 3.74
CA SER A 186 0.95 -17.95 4.76
C SER A 186 -0.02 -19.12 4.59
N ALA A 187 -1.27 -18.85 4.21
CA ALA A 187 -2.30 -19.88 4.05
C ALA A 187 -2.03 -20.81 2.86
N PHE A 188 -1.41 -20.28 1.80
CA PHE A 188 -1.19 -21.00 0.54
C PHE A 188 0.29 -21.26 0.21
N GLY A 189 1.22 -20.95 1.12
CA GLY A 189 2.64 -21.21 0.93
C GLY A 189 3.31 -20.34 -0.15
N LEU A 190 2.77 -19.14 -0.42
CA LEU A 190 3.26 -18.23 -1.47
C LEU A 190 4.37 -17.35 -0.88
N ARG A 191 5.56 -17.38 -1.47
CA ARG A 191 6.79 -16.78 -0.91
C ARG A 191 7.38 -15.67 -1.79
N GLY A 192 6.67 -15.23 -2.83
CA GLY A 192 7.05 -14.10 -3.68
C GLY A 192 6.84 -12.73 -3.02
N ARG A 193 6.76 -11.67 -3.83
CA ARG A 193 6.45 -10.31 -3.36
C ARG A 193 5.09 -10.29 -2.71
N THR A 194 4.97 -9.52 -1.63
CA THR A 194 3.72 -9.36 -0.89
C THR A 194 3.56 -7.87 -0.57
N LEU A 195 2.47 -7.26 -1.01
CA LEU A 195 2.16 -5.86 -0.69
C LEU A 195 0.66 -5.55 -0.83
N ALA A 196 0.24 -4.50 -0.12
CA ALA A 196 -1.04 -3.83 -0.33
C ALA A 196 -0.81 -2.47 -1.03
N VAL A 197 -1.78 -2.03 -1.84
CA VAL A 197 -1.75 -0.74 -2.54
C VAL A 197 -3.09 -0.01 -2.45
N GLU A 198 -3.04 1.32 -2.54
CA GLU A 198 -4.23 2.19 -2.61
C GLU A 198 -4.03 3.29 -3.66
N SER A 199 -5.06 3.55 -4.46
CA SER A 199 -5.14 4.68 -5.41
C SER A 199 -6.59 5.18 -5.56
N ALA A 200 -7.34 5.25 -4.45
CA ALA A 200 -8.80 5.44 -4.43
C ALA A 200 -9.51 4.46 -5.39
N ASP A 201 -10.44 4.92 -6.23
CA ASP A 201 -11.18 4.06 -7.18
C ASP A 201 -10.27 3.39 -8.24
N ALA A 202 -9.08 3.93 -8.50
CA ALA A 202 -8.11 3.34 -9.44
C ALA A 202 -7.24 2.25 -8.80
N THR A 203 -7.48 1.87 -7.53
CA THR A 203 -6.70 0.87 -6.79
C THR A 203 -6.51 -0.42 -7.58
N ALA A 204 -7.58 -0.97 -8.17
CA ALA A 204 -7.51 -2.18 -8.99
C ALA A 204 -6.57 -2.06 -10.20
N PHE A 205 -6.57 -0.90 -10.88
CA PHE A 205 -5.71 -0.66 -12.05
C PHE A 205 -4.24 -0.59 -11.64
N VAL A 206 -3.94 0.07 -10.52
CA VAL A 206 -2.58 0.13 -9.97
C VAL A 206 -2.11 -1.25 -9.52
N ALA A 207 -2.94 -2.02 -8.81
CA ALA A 207 -2.62 -3.38 -8.38
C ALA A 207 -2.30 -4.30 -9.57
N LEU A 208 -3.12 -4.24 -10.64
CA LEU A 208 -2.88 -4.96 -11.88
C LEU A 208 -1.58 -4.48 -12.56
N ALA A 209 -1.33 -3.17 -12.63
CA ALA A 209 -0.11 -2.64 -13.23
C ALA A 209 1.16 -3.16 -12.51
N GLN A 210 1.15 -3.24 -11.17
CA GLN A 210 2.28 -3.79 -10.41
C GLN A 210 2.49 -5.28 -10.70
N ALA A 211 1.41 -6.07 -10.66
CA ALA A 211 1.48 -7.50 -10.95
C ALA A 211 1.99 -7.78 -12.38
N LEU A 212 1.47 -7.06 -13.37
CA LEU A 212 1.92 -7.17 -14.77
C LEU A 212 3.38 -6.73 -14.93
N GLY A 213 3.82 -5.70 -14.21
CA GLY A 213 5.21 -5.26 -14.18
C GLY A 213 6.15 -6.37 -13.70
N SER A 214 5.81 -7.02 -12.58
CA SER A 214 6.60 -8.13 -12.01
C SER A 214 6.70 -9.33 -12.96
N LEU A 215 5.57 -9.75 -13.55
CA LEU A 215 5.53 -10.86 -14.53
C LEU A 215 6.38 -10.54 -15.77
N ARG A 216 6.22 -9.35 -16.36
CA ARG A 216 6.97 -8.93 -17.55
C ARG A 216 8.47 -8.78 -17.29
N ALA A 217 8.86 -8.43 -16.07
CA ALA A 217 10.25 -8.36 -15.64
C ALA A 217 10.85 -9.74 -15.32
N GLY A 218 10.06 -10.83 -15.36
CA GLY A 218 10.50 -12.18 -14.97
C GLY A 218 10.79 -12.29 -13.46
N LEU A 219 10.28 -11.35 -12.67
CA LEU A 219 10.50 -11.31 -11.23
C LEU A 219 9.58 -12.30 -10.49
N ALA A 220 8.45 -12.64 -11.11
CA ALA A 220 7.51 -13.68 -10.71
C ALA A 220 7.06 -14.51 -11.92
N GLU A 221 6.54 -15.71 -11.66
CA GLU A 221 5.95 -16.59 -12.68
C GLU A 221 4.42 -16.56 -12.64
N ARG A 222 3.86 -16.20 -11.48
CA ARG A 222 2.43 -16.00 -11.27
C ARG A 222 2.23 -14.78 -10.38
N ALA A 223 1.08 -14.12 -10.54
CA ALA A 223 0.67 -13.06 -9.64
C ALA A 223 -0.79 -13.21 -9.27
N LEU A 224 -1.08 -13.29 -7.98
CA LEU A 224 -2.41 -13.28 -7.42
C LEU A 224 -2.77 -11.84 -7.05
N VAL A 225 -3.75 -11.26 -7.75
CA VAL A 225 -4.22 -9.90 -7.53
C VAL A 225 -5.60 -9.96 -6.90
N LEU A 226 -5.78 -9.37 -5.72
CA LEU A 226 -7.07 -9.25 -5.06
C LEU A 226 -7.43 -7.80 -4.79
N THR A 227 -8.70 -7.47 -4.85
CA THR A 227 -9.20 -6.16 -4.40
C THR A 227 -10.50 -6.33 -3.66
N GLY A 228 -10.78 -5.41 -2.73
CA GLY A 228 -12.05 -5.43 -2.02
C GLY A 228 -12.38 -4.11 -1.35
N GLN A 229 -13.67 -3.94 -1.17
CA GLN A 229 -14.28 -2.82 -0.49
C GLN A 229 -15.40 -3.36 0.40
N LEU A 230 -15.36 -2.99 1.67
CA LEU A 230 -16.44 -3.17 2.62
C LEU A 230 -16.93 -1.81 3.11
N HIS A 231 -18.14 -1.80 3.66
CA HIS A 231 -18.70 -0.70 4.41
C HIS A 231 -18.38 -0.92 5.89
N GLU A 232 -17.15 -0.58 6.27
CA GLU A 232 -16.64 -0.77 7.63
C GLU A 232 -16.96 0.42 8.55
N SER A 233 -17.40 1.55 7.99
CA SER A 233 -17.84 2.74 8.72
C SER A 233 -18.70 3.68 7.87
N GLU A 234 -19.64 4.41 8.50
CA GLU A 234 -20.40 5.51 7.88
C GLU A 234 -19.54 6.74 7.51
N VAL A 235 -18.27 6.77 7.93
CA VAL A 235 -17.33 7.86 7.64
C VAL A 235 -17.19 8.07 6.15
N LEU A 236 -16.89 7.01 5.40
CA LEU A 236 -16.60 7.12 3.98
C LEU A 236 -17.80 7.69 3.21
N THR A 237 -18.99 7.15 3.44
CA THR A 237 -20.24 7.66 2.84
C THR A 237 -20.44 9.14 3.15
N SER A 238 -20.21 9.54 4.40
CA SER A 238 -20.37 10.93 4.82
C SER A 238 -19.32 11.86 4.21
N LEU A 239 -18.06 11.42 4.08
CA LEU A 239 -16.99 12.18 3.43
C LEU A 239 -17.25 12.34 1.93
N LEU A 240 -17.71 11.30 1.25
CA LEU A 240 -18.09 11.36 -0.16
C LEU A 240 -19.28 12.29 -0.38
N ARG A 241 -20.28 12.30 0.51
CA ARG A 241 -21.41 13.26 0.50
C ARG A 241 -20.93 14.70 0.71
N ALA A 242 -20.06 14.94 1.70
CA ALA A 242 -19.48 16.26 1.96
C ALA A 242 -18.66 16.80 0.78
N LYS A 243 -18.07 15.90 -0.02
CA LYS A 243 -17.38 16.23 -1.27
C LYS A 243 -18.30 16.36 -2.48
N GLY A 244 -19.60 16.07 -2.33
CA GLY A 244 -20.59 16.13 -3.41
C GLY A 244 -20.52 14.97 -4.41
N LEU A 245 -19.85 13.86 -4.06
CA LEU A 245 -19.75 12.67 -4.91
C LEU A 245 -20.91 11.69 -4.72
N LEU A 246 -21.63 11.82 -3.60
CA LEU A 246 -22.86 11.08 -3.32
C LEU A 246 -24.02 12.06 -3.13
N PRO A 247 -25.26 11.67 -3.52
CA PRO A 247 -26.43 12.50 -3.30
C PRO A 247 -26.73 12.66 -1.78
N PRO A 248 -27.48 13.70 -1.40
CA PRO A 248 -27.95 13.85 -0.01
C PRO A 248 -28.85 12.66 0.40
N PRO A 249 -28.97 12.37 1.71
CA PRO A 249 -29.81 11.28 2.20
C PRO A 249 -31.25 11.47 1.74
N GLY A 250 -31.90 10.39 1.27
CA GLY A 250 -33.28 10.41 0.80
C GLY A 250 -33.98 9.05 0.91
N PRO A 251 -35.32 9.01 0.85
CA PRO A 251 -36.11 7.79 1.11
C PRO A 251 -35.90 6.66 0.08
N ALA A 252 -35.25 6.96 -1.05
CA ALA A 252 -34.80 5.99 -2.05
C ALA A 252 -33.27 6.06 -2.16
N ASP A 253 -32.55 5.69 -1.10
CA ASP A 253 -31.09 5.76 -1.04
C ASP A 253 -30.45 4.79 -2.06
N ARG A 254 -30.33 5.26 -3.31
CA ARG A 254 -29.75 4.54 -4.45
C ARG A 254 -28.27 4.86 -4.66
N GLY A 255 -27.68 5.68 -3.78
CA GLY A 255 -26.33 6.21 -3.91
C GLY A 255 -25.28 5.52 -3.01
N GLU A 256 -25.66 4.58 -2.15
CA GLU A 256 -24.73 3.99 -1.19
C GLU A 256 -23.60 3.19 -1.85
N LEU A 257 -22.48 3.11 -1.13
CA LEU A 257 -21.40 2.18 -1.44
C LEU A 257 -21.91 0.75 -1.34
N ALA A 258 -21.43 -0.09 -2.25
CA ALA A 258 -21.67 -1.52 -2.22
C ALA A 258 -20.40 -2.25 -1.81
N GLU A 259 -20.58 -3.46 -1.30
CA GLU A 259 -19.46 -4.29 -0.85
C GLU A 259 -19.11 -5.34 -1.91
N GLY A 260 -17.82 -5.69 -2.01
CA GLY A 260 -17.35 -6.67 -2.97
C GLY A 260 -15.88 -7.04 -2.74
N VAL A 261 -15.54 -8.29 -3.04
CA VAL A 261 -14.17 -8.80 -3.07
C VAL A 261 -14.00 -9.64 -4.33
N GLY A 262 -12.85 -9.53 -4.98
CA GLY A 262 -12.53 -10.40 -6.11
C GLY A 262 -11.04 -10.57 -6.31
N ALA A 263 -10.70 -11.64 -7.00
CA ALA A 263 -9.33 -12.05 -7.24
C ALA A 263 -9.14 -12.56 -8.67
N VAL A 264 -7.94 -12.33 -9.21
CA VAL A 264 -7.49 -12.95 -10.46
C VAL A 264 -6.09 -13.51 -10.30
N LEU A 265 -5.86 -14.70 -10.86
CA LEU A 265 -4.54 -15.30 -10.97
C LEU A 265 -4.01 -15.08 -12.39
N LEU A 266 -2.84 -14.47 -12.48
CA LEU A 266 -2.20 -14.05 -13.72
C LEU A 266 -0.95 -14.87 -14.01
N LYS A 267 -0.74 -15.25 -15.28
CA LYS A 267 0.45 -15.94 -15.78
C LYS A 267 0.89 -15.38 -17.12
N PRO A 268 2.19 -15.42 -17.48
CA PRO A 268 2.61 -15.21 -18.87
C PRO A 268 1.87 -16.20 -19.78
N LEU A 269 1.35 -15.74 -20.92
CA LEU A 269 0.49 -16.56 -21.80
C LEU A 269 1.19 -17.84 -22.23
N ALA A 270 2.46 -17.78 -22.62
CA ALA A 270 3.20 -18.96 -23.06
C ALA A 270 3.36 -19.98 -21.93
N ALA A 271 3.47 -19.51 -20.68
CA ALA A 271 3.48 -20.40 -19.52
C ALA A 271 2.11 -21.02 -19.26
N ALA A 272 1.03 -20.25 -19.41
CA ALA A 272 -0.32 -20.77 -19.22
C ALA A 272 -0.68 -21.84 -20.25
N GLU A 273 -0.37 -21.60 -21.53
CA GLU A 273 -0.59 -22.57 -22.61
C GLU A 273 0.24 -23.84 -22.43
N ARG A 274 1.52 -23.71 -22.06
CA ARG A 274 2.42 -24.84 -21.80
C ARG A 274 1.92 -25.70 -20.64
N ASP A 275 1.43 -25.06 -19.59
CA ASP A 275 0.98 -25.76 -18.38
C ASP A 275 -0.45 -26.32 -18.55
N GLY A 276 -1.12 -26.02 -19.67
CA GLY A 276 -2.47 -26.50 -19.98
C GLY A 276 -3.56 -25.83 -19.17
N ASP A 277 -3.32 -24.61 -18.69
CA ASP A 277 -4.27 -23.88 -17.87
C ASP A 277 -5.53 -23.52 -18.68
N ARG A 278 -6.67 -23.43 -17.98
CA ARG A 278 -7.81 -22.72 -18.52
C ARG A 278 -7.47 -21.23 -18.62
N ILE A 279 -7.77 -20.62 -19.76
CA ILE A 279 -7.55 -19.18 -20.00
C ILE A 279 -8.90 -18.51 -20.24
N TYR A 280 -9.30 -17.60 -19.34
CA TYR A 280 -10.54 -16.82 -19.47
C TYR A 280 -10.43 -15.77 -20.57
N ALA A 281 -9.37 -14.98 -20.49
CA ALA A 281 -9.01 -13.94 -21.44
C ALA A 281 -7.51 -13.64 -21.28
N THR A 282 -6.99 -12.84 -22.20
CA THR A 282 -5.62 -12.33 -22.11
C THR A 282 -5.62 -10.82 -21.93
N ILE A 283 -4.84 -10.34 -20.96
CA ILE A 283 -4.56 -8.92 -20.79
C ILE A 283 -3.52 -8.53 -21.84
N ALA A 284 -3.95 -7.72 -22.81
CA ALA A 284 -3.13 -7.27 -23.93
C ALA A 284 -2.39 -5.98 -23.60
N ASP A 285 -3.04 -5.05 -22.92
CA ASP A 285 -2.41 -3.85 -22.37
C ASP A 285 -3.11 -3.39 -21.09
N CYS A 286 -2.37 -2.69 -20.24
CA CYS A 286 -2.88 -2.05 -19.03
C CYS A 286 -2.14 -0.72 -18.87
N ARG A 287 -2.86 0.39 -19.02
CA ARG A 287 -2.30 1.72 -18.88
C ARG A 287 -2.99 2.45 -17.74
N VAL A 288 -2.15 3.02 -16.88
CA VAL A 288 -2.55 3.96 -15.85
C VAL A 288 -1.86 5.28 -16.16
N ARG A 289 -2.62 6.37 -16.12
CA ARG A 289 -2.14 7.73 -16.38
C ARG A 289 -2.70 8.67 -15.34
N HIS A 290 -1.93 9.70 -15.03
CA HIS A 290 -2.33 10.74 -14.12
C HIS A 290 -1.80 12.06 -14.63
N HIS A 291 -2.54 13.12 -14.36
CA HIS A 291 -2.09 14.47 -14.60
C HIS A 291 -2.21 15.29 -13.32
N GLY A 292 -1.07 15.76 -12.82
CA GLY A 292 -0.99 16.56 -11.62
C GLY A 292 -1.73 17.88 -11.80
N THR A 293 -2.93 17.99 -11.23
CA THR A 293 -3.71 19.23 -11.28
C THR A 293 -3.74 19.88 -9.90
N PRO A 294 -3.36 21.16 -9.75
CA PRO A 294 -3.48 21.87 -8.49
C PRO A 294 -4.93 21.94 -7.98
N GLY A 295 -5.08 22.09 -6.67
CA GLY A 295 -6.38 22.15 -6.00
C GLY A 295 -6.92 20.79 -5.55
N ARG A 296 -8.18 20.78 -5.09
CA ARG A 296 -8.87 19.63 -4.48
C ARG A 296 -8.87 18.41 -5.39
N PHE A 297 -8.76 17.23 -4.81
CA PHE A 297 -8.90 15.98 -5.56
C PHE A 297 -10.28 15.91 -6.24
N ARG A 298 -10.28 15.55 -7.52
CA ARG A 298 -11.45 15.37 -8.36
C ARG A 298 -11.19 14.33 -9.45
N HIS A 299 -12.25 13.69 -9.91
CA HIS A 299 -12.19 12.85 -11.10
C HIS A 299 -11.80 13.68 -12.33
N GLU A 300 -11.09 13.05 -13.26
CA GLU A 300 -10.69 13.67 -14.52
C GLU A 300 -11.89 13.88 -15.45
N THR A 301 -12.07 15.13 -15.91
CA THR A 301 -13.18 15.58 -16.75
C THR A 301 -12.74 15.99 -18.16
N SER A 302 -11.44 15.92 -18.47
CA SER A 302 -10.90 16.24 -19.79
C SER A 302 -11.14 15.12 -20.80
N VAL A 303 -11.99 15.38 -21.79
CA VAL A 303 -12.23 14.46 -22.92
C VAL A 303 -10.92 14.07 -23.60
N GLU A 304 -10.02 15.02 -23.87
CA GLU A 304 -8.79 14.73 -24.60
C GLU A 304 -7.87 13.77 -23.84
N ARG A 305 -7.78 13.89 -22.51
CA ARG A 305 -6.95 12.98 -21.71
C ARG A 305 -7.48 11.55 -21.70
N HIS A 306 -8.80 11.40 -21.64
CA HIS A 306 -9.45 10.11 -21.84
C HIS A 306 -9.13 9.56 -23.23
N ARG A 307 -9.25 10.37 -24.29
CA ARG A 307 -8.93 9.97 -25.68
C ARG A 307 -7.48 9.55 -25.84
N ASP A 308 -6.55 10.30 -25.28
CA ASP A 308 -5.11 9.99 -25.37
C ASP A 308 -4.78 8.65 -24.72
N LEU A 309 -5.37 8.36 -23.55
CA LEU A 309 -5.23 7.06 -22.89
C LEU A 309 -5.78 5.92 -23.77
N LEU A 310 -7.00 6.08 -24.30
CA LEU A 310 -7.66 5.10 -25.16
C LEU A 310 -6.82 4.81 -26.41
N ARG A 311 -6.42 5.87 -27.14
CA ARG A 311 -5.56 5.76 -28.33
C ARG A 311 -4.24 5.07 -28.03
N ALA A 312 -3.59 5.44 -26.92
CA ALA A 312 -2.31 4.88 -26.56
C ALA A 312 -2.43 3.37 -26.25
N ALA A 313 -3.50 2.95 -25.56
CA ALA A 313 -3.74 1.55 -25.26
C ALA A 313 -4.16 0.73 -26.51
N HIS A 314 -5.04 1.28 -27.35
CA HIS A 314 -5.48 0.63 -28.59
C HIS A 314 -4.32 0.46 -29.58
N ARG A 315 -3.48 1.50 -29.76
CA ARG A 315 -2.27 1.41 -30.59
C ARG A 315 -1.30 0.36 -30.07
N ALA A 316 -1.10 0.26 -28.75
CA ALA A 316 -0.19 -0.72 -28.14
C ALA A 316 -0.56 -2.19 -28.42
N VAL A 317 -1.83 -2.46 -28.76
CA VAL A 317 -2.31 -3.80 -29.11
C VAL A 317 -2.60 -3.96 -30.61
N GLY A 318 -2.30 -2.94 -31.42
CA GLY A 318 -2.62 -2.93 -32.85
C GLY A 318 -4.13 -2.96 -33.13
N ALA A 319 -4.95 -2.38 -32.25
CA ALA A 319 -6.38 -2.23 -32.49
C ALA A 319 -6.65 -1.01 -33.37
N GLN A 320 -7.36 -1.24 -34.48
CA GLN A 320 -7.92 -0.16 -35.31
C GLN A 320 -9.05 0.56 -34.56
N PRO A 321 -9.42 1.80 -34.96
CA PRO A 321 -10.63 2.45 -34.49
C PRO A 321 -11.85 1.51 -34.59
N GLY A 322 -12.63 1.40 -33.51
CA GLY A 322 -13.75 0.44 -33.41
C GLY A 322 -13.35 -1.04 -33.25
N GLY A 323 -12.06 -1.37 -33.16
CA GLY A 323 -11.57 -2.74 -32.96
C GLY A 323 -11.85 -3.29 -31.55
N VAL A 324 -12.08 -2.42 -30.56
CA VAL A 324 -12.62 -2.78 -29.25
C VAL A 324 -14.13 -2.67 -29.31
N ARG A 325 -14.84 -3.79 -29.10
CA ARG A 325 -16.29 -3.90 -29.34
C ARG A 325 -17.15 -3.91 -28.07
N TYR A 326 -16.51 -4.04 -26.91
CA TYR A 326 -17.14 -3.97 -25.62
C TYR A 326 -16.26 -3.18 -24.65
N VAL A 327 -16.83 -2.21 -23.93
CA VAL A 327 -16.13 -1.46 -22.88
C VAL A 327 -16.94 -1.56 -21.60
N GLU A 328 -16.35 -2.18 -20.58
CA GLU A 328 -16.90 -2.26 -19.23
C GLU A 328 -16.32 -1.13 -18.38
N ARG A 329 -17.15 -0.14 -18.04
CA ARG A 329 -16.74 1.00 -17.22
C ARG A 329 -16.92 0.70 -15.74
N THR A 330 -16.07 1.25 -14.88
CA THR A 330 -16.25 1.13 -13.43
C THR A 330 -17.48 1.89 -12.93
N GLY A 331 -17.86 3.01 -13.58
CA GLY A 331 -19.13 3.72 -13.34
C GLY A 331 -19.03 4.98 -12.49
N THR A 332 -18.09 5.87 -12.80
CA THR A 332 -18.11 7.25 -12.25
C THR A 332 -19.33 8.03 -12.74
N ALA A 333 -19.72 9.08 -12.01
CA ALA A 333 -20.93 9.86 -12.29
C ALA A 333 -20.61 11.31 -12.70
N GLY A 334 -21.60 12.01 -13.29
CA GLY A 334 -21.54 13.45 -13.54
C GLY A 334 -20.65 13.84 -14.72
N GLU A 335 -19.88 14.92 -14.57
CA GLU A 335 -19.03 15.44 -15.66
C GLU A 335 -17.93 14.47 -16.08
N ALA A 336 -17.36 13.73 -15.14
CA ALA A 336 -16.35 12.71 -15.44
C ALA A 336 -16.93 11.57 -16.29
N GLU A 337 -18.16 11.16 -15.98
CA GLU A 337 -18.90 10.19 -16.81
C GLU A 337 -19.11 10.71 -18.24
N SER A 338 -19.52 11.97 -18.35
CA SER A 338 -19.78 12.62 -19.64
C SER A 338 -18.50 12.71 -20.48
N ALA A 339 -17.37 13.03 -19.84
CA ALA A 339 -16.07 13.12 -20.50
C ALA A 339 -15.59 11.77 -21.03
N GLU A 340 -15.70 10.71 -20.23
CA GLU A 340 -15.32 9.35 -20.63
C GLU A 340 -16.18 8.85 -21.80
N LEU A 341 -17.50 9.06 -21.75
CA LEU A 341 -18.42 8.67 -22.83
C LEU A 341 -18.15 9.46 -24.12
N ALA A 342 -17.88 10.77 -24.00
CA ALA A 342 -17.53 11.60 -25.15
C ALA A 342 -16.21 11.14 -25.79
N ALA A 343 -15.22 10.74 -24.98
CA ALA A 343 -13.96 10.21 -25.48
C ALA A 343 -14.16 8.88 -26.23
N LEU A 344 -14.94 7.95 -25.66
CA LEU A 344 -15.26 6.67 -26.31
C LEU A 344 -16.02 6.85 -27.63
N ALA A 345 -16.98 7.78 -27.67
CA ALA A 345 -17.72 8.13 -28.88
C ALA A 345 -16.80 8.74 -29.95
N ALA A 346 -15.90 9.64 -29.55
CA ALA A 346 -14.98 10.30 -30.46
C ALA A 346 -13.93 9.34 -31.05
N GLU A 347 -13.47 8.35 -30.30
CA GLU A 347 -12.53 7.32 -30.79
C GLU A 347 -13.20 6.23 -31.66
N SER A 348 -14.53 6.26 -31.74
CA SER A 348 -15.32 5.33 -32.55
C SER A 348 -16.14 6.04 -33.63
N ALA A 349 -15.86 7.31 -33.94
CA ALA A 349 -16.71 8.14 -34.80
C ALA A 349 -16.86 7.59 -36.24
N ASP A 350 -15.79 7.01 -36.78
CA ASP A 350 -15.75 6.43 -38.13
C ASP A 350 -15.99 4.91 -38.13
N ALA A 351 -16.41 4.34 -37.00
CA ALA A 351 -16.63 2.91 -36.82
C ALA A 351 -17.96 2.65 -36.10
N GLU A 352 -18.35 1.38 -36.01
CA GLU A 352 -19.50 1.02 -35.19
C GLU A 352 -19.12 1.14 -33.70
N PRO A 353 -19.92 1.85 -32.88
CA PRO A 353 -19.56 2.14 -31.50
C PRO A 353 -19.49 0.87 -30.65
N PRO A 354 -18.61 0.84 -29.64
CA PRO A 354 -18.55 -0.29 -28.71
C PRO A 354 -19.83 -0.38 -27.90
N VAL A 355 -20.17 -1.60 -27.51
CA VAL A 355 -21.18 -1.84 -26.49
C VAL A 355 -20.63 -1.36 -25.14
N ILE A 356 -21.40 -0.55 -24.42
CA ILE A 356 -20.99 0.02 -23.14
C ILE A 356 -21.70 -0.70 -21.99
N GLY A 357 -20.91 -1.34 -21.13
CA GLY A 357 -21.35 -1.85 -19.84
C GLY A 357 -20.87 -0.97 -18.69
N VAL A 358 -21.53 -1.09 -17.53
CA VAL A 358 -21.17 -0.36 -16.31
C VAL A 358 -21.23 -1.32 -15.13
N ALA A 359 -20.07 -1.61 -14.53
CA ALA A 359 -19.96 -2.57 -13.43
C ALA A 359 -20.79 -2.12 -12.22
N ARG A 360 -20.80 -0.81 -11.96
CA ARG A 360 -21.58 -0.17 -10.89
C ARG A 360 -23.08 -0.43 -10.98
N ASP A 361 -23.66 -0.58 -12.18
CA ASP A 361 -25.10 -0.84 -12.32
C ASP A 361 -25.53 -2.20 -11.78
N ARG A 362 -24.59 -3.16 -11.82
CA ARG A 362 -24.82 -4.55 -11.43
C ARG A 362 -24.38 -4.78 -10.00
N THR A 363 -23.20 -4.29 -9.64
CA THR A 363 -22.54 -4.59 -8.36
C THR A 363 -22.64 -3.44 -7.34
N GLY A 364 -23.16 -2.27 -7.73
CA GLY A 364 -23.12 -1.05 -6.92
C GLY A 364 -21.74 -0.38 -6.93
N HIS A 365 -21.59 0.72 -6.18
CA HIS A 365 -20.32 1.45 -6.15
C HIS A 365 -19.35 0.77 -5.18
N THR A 366 -18.49 -0.10 -5.70
CA THR A 366 -17.52 -0.89 -4.92
C THR A 366 -16.13 -0.24 -4.82
N PHE A 367 -16.04 1.07 -5.10
CA PHE A 367 -14.85 1.91 -4.93
C PHE A 367 -13.52 1.23 -5.34
N ALA A 368 -12.65 0.86 -4.39
CA ALA A 368 -11.35 0.22 -4.65
C ALA A 368 -11.41 -1.10 -5.44
N HIS A 369 -12.55 -1.81 -5.35
CA HIS A 369 -12.80 -3.08 -6.03
C HIS A 369 -13.36 -2.94 -7.46
N ALA A 370 -13.86 -1.75 -7.82
CA ALA A 370 -14.64 -1.55 -9.04
C ALA A 370 -13.93 -2.00 -10.33
N GLY A 371 -12.60 -1.83 -10.41
CA GLY A 371 -11.82 -2.27 -11.56
C GLY A 371 -11.71 -3.79 -11.73
N ILE A 372 -11.63 -4.57 -10.64
CA ILE A 372 -11.63 -6.04 -10.73
C ILE A 372 -13.04 -6.55 -11.01
N ALA A 373 -14.09 -5.93 -10.45
CA ALA A 373 -15.47 -6.27 -10.82
C ALA A 373 -15.70 -6.10 -12.33
N ALA A 374 -15.23 -4.99 -12.91
CA ALA A 374 -15.29 -4.71 -14.33
C ALA A 374 -14.43 -5.67 -15.17
N LEU A 375 -13.19 -5.94 -14.74
CA LEU A 375 -12.29 -6.93 -15.36
C LEU A 375 -12.94 -8.32 -15.43
N THR A 376 -13.51 -8.78 -14.32
CA THR A 376 -14.16 -10.09 -14.25
C THR A 376 -15.32 -10.18 -15.23
N THR A 377 -16.18 -9.16 -15.30
CA THR A 377 -17.28 -9.13 -16.27
C THR A 377 -16.78 -9.16 -17.72
N ALA A 378 -15.76 -8.36 -18.05
CA ALA A 378 -15.20 -8.32 -19.40
C ALA A 378 -14.48 -9.62 -19.79
N ALA A 379 -13.73 -10.23 -18.87
CA ALA A 379 -13.06 -11.51 -19.08
C ALA A 379 -14.06 -12.64 -19.29
N LEU A 380 -15.14 -12.69 -18.50
CA LEU A 380 -16.21 -13.68 -18.67
C LEU A 380 -16.99 -13.47 -19.98
N ALA A 381 -17.23 -12.22 -20.39
CA ALA A 381 -17.86 -11.91 -21.67
C ALA A 381 -17.05 -12.45 -22.86
N LEU A 382 -15.72 -12.31 -22.80
CA LEU A 382 -14.81 -12.89 -23.80
C LEU A 382 -14.80 -14.42 -23.74
N HIS A 383 -14.69 -15.00 -22.54
CA HIS A 383 -14.65 -16.45 -22.31
C HIS A 383 -15.90 -17.14 -22.85
N HIS A 384 -17.07 -16.62 -22.50
CA HIS A 384 -18.38 -17.14 -22.95
C HIS A 384 -18.80 -16.62 -24.32
N ARG A 385 -17.99 -15.76 -24.96
CA ARG A 385 -18.28 -15.13 -26.26
C ARG A 385 -19.70 -14.53 -26.31
N THR A 386 -20.08 -13.86 -25.24
CA THR A 386 -21.44 -13.36 -25.01
C THR A 386 -21.33 -11.97 -24.39
N LEU A 387 -21.99 -11.00 -25.00
CA LEU A 387 -22.14 -9.66 -24.40
C LEU A 387 -23.10 -9.78 -23.20
N PRO A 388 -22.72 -9.29 -22.01
CA PRO A 388 -23.60 -9.32 -20.84
C PRO A 388 -24.76 -8.34 -21.01
N ALA A 389 -25.71 -8.37 -20.07
CA ALA A 389 -26.77 -7.37 -20.03
C ALA A 389 -26.16 -5.97 -19.90
N HIS A 390 -26.58 -5.02 -20.72
CA HIS A 390 -25.93 -3.70 -20.83
C HIS A 390 -26.95 -2.60 -21.14
N ARG A 391 -26.56 -1.34 -20.90
CA ARG A 391 -27.43 -0.19 -21.16
C ARG A 391 -27.46 0.14 -22.66
N THR A 392 -28.65 0.48 -23.13
CA THR A 392 -28.91 1.05 -24.45
C THR A 392 -29.76 2.31 -24.30
N ALA A 393 -29.89 3.09 -25.36
CA ALA A 393 -30.82 4.23 -25.38
C ALA A 393 -32.27 3.84 -25.07
N ALA A 394 -32.66 2.57 -25.31
CA ALA A 394 -34.00 2.05 -25.08
C ALA A 394 -34.19 1.36 -23.71
N GLY A 395 -33.18 1.37 -22.84
CA GLY A 395 -33.17 0.67 -21.55
C GLY A 395 -32.10 -0.44 -21.48
N THR A 396 -32.30 -1.44 -20.62
CA THR A 396 -31.35 -2.56 -20.48
C THR A 396 -31.59 -3.61 -21.56
N ALA A 397 -30.59 -3.88 -22.40
CA ALA A 397 -30.62 -4.99 -23.34
C ALA A 397 -30.22 -6.30 -22.64
N PRO A 398 -30.83 -7.44 -23.01
CA PRO A 398 -30.45 -8.75 -22.51
C PRO A 398 -29.07 -9.16 -23.01
N ALA A 399 -28.47 -10.14 -22.33
CA ALA A 399 -27.26 -10.77 -22.82
C ALA A 399 -27.46 -11.37 -24.22
N ALA A 400 -26.47 -11.24 -25.09
CA ALA A 400 -26.55 -11.65 -26.49
C ALA A 400 -25.24 -12.30 -26.96
N PRO A 401 -25.30 -13.26 -27.90
CA PRO A 401 -24.09 -13.83 -28.50
C PRO A 401 -23.19 -12.73 -29.09
N TRP A 402 -21.89 -12.80 -28.80
CA TRP A 402 -20.91 -11.86 -29.34
C TRP A 402 -20.30 -12.48 -30.61
N ALA A 403 -20.64 -11.97 -31.79
CA ALA A 403 -20.07 -12.46 -33.05
C ALA A 403 -18.55 -12.26 -33.13
N ALA A 404 -17.86 -13.13 -33.87
CA ALA A 404 -16.43 -12.97 -34.13
C ALA A 404 -16.21 -11.84 -35.14
N PRO A 405 -15.13 -11.04 -35.02
CA PRO A 405 -14.79 -10.04 -36.03
C PRO A 405 -14.60 -10.65 -37.42
N ALA A 406 -15.14 -10.00 -38.45
CA ALA A 406 -15.10 -10.51 -39.83
C ALA A 406 -13.69 -10.49 -40.45
N ASP A 407 -12.81 -9.63 -39.94
CA ASP A 407 -11.41 -9.50 -40.34
C ASP A 407 -10.49 -10.55 -39.72
N GLY A 408 -11.03 -11.46 -38.90
CA GLY A 408 -10.26 -12.50 -38.23
C GLY A 408 -9.44 -11.99 -37.05
N THR A 409 -9.59 -10.75 -36.60
CA THR A 409 -8.97 -10.26 -35.35
C THR A 409 -9.67 -10.84 -34.11
N PRO A 410 -9.00 -10.97 -32.94
CA PRO A 410 -9.65 -11.42 -31.72
C PRO A 410 -10.76 -10.47 -31.28
N ARG A 411 -11.83 -11.02 -30.68
CA ARG A 411 -12.75 -10.19 -29.89
C ARG A 411 -11.94 -9.43 -28.83
N ARG A 412 -12.17 -8.12 -28.77
CA ARG A 412 -11.53 -7.23 -27.81
C ARG A 412 -12.56 -6.56 -26.92
N ALA A 413 -12.34 -6.69 -25.62
CA ALA A 413 -13.02 -5.92 -24.60
C ALA A 413 -12.04 -4.91 -24.00
N ALA A 414 -12.55 -3.87 -23.38
CA ALA A 414 -11.75 -2.99 -22.53
C ALA A 414 -12.43 -2.74 -21.20
N VAL A 415 -11.63 -2.35 -20.21
CA VAL A 415 -12.06 -1.90 -18.90
C VAL A 415 -11.56 -0.48 -18.68
N SER A 416 -12.45 0.44 -18.37
CA SER A 416 -12.12 1.86 -18.17
C SER A 416 -12.57 2.35 -16.80
N GLY A 417 -11.79 3.23 -16.19
CA GLY A 417 -12.15 3.89 -14.94
C GLY A 417 -11.34 5.13 -14.66
N THR A 418 -11.83 5.94 -13.72
CA THR A 418 -11.16 7.14 -13.23
C THR A 418 -11.24 7.18 -11.70
N SER A 419 -10.26 7.81 -11.07
CA SER A 419 -10.09 7.93 -9.62
C SER A 419 -10.45 9.33 -9.17
N LEU A 420 -10.92 9.45 -7.92
CA LEU A 420 -11.07 10.73 -7.25
C LEU A 420 -9.81 11.59 -7.25
N THR A 421 -8.62 10.99 -7.39
CA THR A 421 -7.36 11.74 -7.48
C THR A 421 -7.05 12.29 -8.87
N GLY A 422 -7.84 11.96 -9.90
CA GLY A 422 -7.58 12.33 -11.30
C GLY A 422 -6.81 11.26 -12.10
N THR A 423 -6.51 10.12 -11.48
CA THR A 423 -5.88 8.98 -12.17
C THR A 423 -6.88 8.28 -13.10
N LEU A 424 -6.46 8.04 -14.34
CA LEU A 424 -7.19 7.28 -15.35
C LEU A 424 -6.61 5.88 -15.50
N GLY A 425 -7.47 4.88 -15.65
CA GLY A 425 -7.09 3.49 -15.92
C GLY A 425 -7.81 2.94 -17.15
N HIS A 426 -7.07 2.24 -18.01
CA HIS A 426 -7.62 1.54 -19.16
C HIS A 426 -6.89 0.22 -19.43
N LEU A 427 -7.63 -0.89 -19.48
CA LEU A 427 -7.12 -2.21 -19.85
C LEU A 427 -7.76 -2.68 -21.14
N VAL A 428 -6.97 -3.33 -21.99
CA VAL A 428 -7.46 -4.03 -23.17
C VAL A 428 -7.30 -5.53 -22.97
N LEU A 429 -8.39 -6.25 -23.17
CA LEU A 429 -8.50 -7.70 -23.07
C LEU A 429 -8.74 -8.30 -24.46
N GLU A 430 -8.09 -9.41 -24.76
CA GLU A 430 -8.28 -10.19 -25.99
C GLU A 430 -8.84 -11.58 -25.63
N GLU A 431 -9.80 -12.07 -26.43
CA GLU A 431 -10.22 -13.46 -26.32
C GLU A 431 -9.03 -14.40 -26.53
N HIS A 432 -8.96 -15.46 -25.73
CA HIS A 432 -7.98 -16.49 -25.97
C HIS A 432 -8.40 -17.34 -27.17
N ARG A 433 -7.52 -17.42 -28.17
CA ARG A 433 -7.63 -18.33 -29.30
C ARG A 433 -6.50 -19.35 -29.17
N PRO A 434 -6.80 -20.63 -28.97
CA PRO A 434 -5.78 -21.65 -28.96
C PRO A 434 -4.99 -21.55 -30.25
N THR A 435 -3.69 -21.31 -30.16
CA THR A 435 -2.83 -21.49 -31.33
C THR A 435 -2.83 -22.97 -31.66
N ALA A 436 -2.99 -23.34 -32.94
CA ALA A 436 -2.85 -24.72 -33.36
C ALA A 436 -1.49 -25.22 -32.85
N ALA A 437 -1.46 -26.39 -32.20
CA ALA A 437 -0.28 -26.92 -31.53
C ALA A 437 0.95 -26.71 -32.44
N PRO A 438 1.92 -25.89 -32.04
CA PRO A 438 3.15 -25.83 -32.80
C PRO A 438 3.70 -27.25 -32.81
N ALA A 439 4.08 -27.76 -34.00
CA ALA A 439 4.88 -28.98 -34.11
C ALA A 439 5.99 -28.89 -33.04
N PRO A 440 6.34 -29.98 -32.34
CA PRO A 440 7.28 -29.94 -31.23
C PRO A 440 8.52 -29.21 -31.71
N ALA A 441 8.63 -27.94 -31.33
CA ALA A 441 9.83 -27.19 -31.59
C ALA A 441 10.90 -27.95 -30.83
N PRO A 442 12.09 -28.17 -31.41
CA PRO A 442 13.21 -28.67 -30.62
C PRO A 442 13.23 -27.82 -29.35
N ALA A 443 13.27 -28.47 -28.18
CA ALA A 443 13.41 -27.79 -26.90
C ALA A 443 14.34 -26.63 -27.15
N PRO A 444 13.90 -25.37 -26.94
CA PRO A 444 14.73 -24.24 -27.32
C PRO A 444 16.08 -24.59 -26.74
N ALA A 445 17.10 -24.73 -27.61
CA ALA A 445 18.45 -24.73 -27.13
C ALA A 445 18.43 -23.57 -26.15
N ALA A 446 18.86 -23.80 -24.90
CA ALA A 446 19.11 -22.73 -23.99
C ALA A 446 20.13 -21.87 -24.73
N VAL A 447 19.65 -20.96 -25.59
CA VAL A 447 20.35 -19.76 -25.94
C VAL A 447 20.51 -19.22 -24.54
N PRO A 448 21.72 -19.18 -24.00
CA PRO A 448 21.90 -18.33 -22.86
C PRO A 448 21.41 -17.00 -23.41
N ARG A 449 20.22 -16.55 -23.00
CA ARG A 449 19.97 -15.13 -22.88
C ARG A 449 21.06 -14.80 -21.87
N ALA A 450 22.26 -14.48 -22.36
CA ALA A 450 23.32 -13.94 -21.56
C ALA A 450 22.61 -12.78 -20.90
N ALA A 451 22.19 -12.98 -19.66
CA ALA A 451 21.09 -12.22 -19.10
C ALA A 451 21.66 -10.83 -19.01
N ARG A 452 21.26 -9.96 -19.94
CA ARG A 452 21.73 -8.58 -19.93
C ARG A 452 21.21 -8.07 -18.60
N LEU A 453 22.13 -7.84 -17.67
CA LEU A 453 21.77 -7.44 -16.32
C LEU A 453 20.87 -6.20 -16.42
N PRO A 454 19.83 -6.10 -15.58
CA PRO A 454 19.00 -4.93 -15.58
C PRO A 454 19.83 -3.66 -15.46
N GLU A 455 19.42 -2.62 -16.18
CA GLU A 455 20.07 -1.32 -16.06
C GLU A 455 19.96 -0.82 -14.61
N PRO A 456 21.03 -0.25 -14.04
CA PRO A 456 20.96 0.45 -12.76
C PRO A 456 20.00 1.64 -12.81
N VAL A 457 19.33 1.90 -11.70
CA VAL A 457 18.48 3.07 -11.52
C VAL A 457 19.25 4.11 -10.71
N ALA A 458 19.41 5.31 -11.26
CA ALA A 458 20.07 6.43 -10.59
C ALA A 458 19.13 7.09 -9.58
N VAL A 459 19.65 7.35 -8.38
CA VAL A 459 19.07 8.34 -7.46
C VAL A 459 19.60 9.71 -7.87
N VAL A 460 18.72 10.58 -8.37
CA VAL A 460 19.10 11.91 -8.88
C VAL A 460 18.78 13.04 -7.91
N ALA A 461 17.85 12.80 -6.98
CA ALA A 461 17.62 13.66 -5.83
C ALA A 461 17.00 12.85 -4.68
N TYR A 462 17.10 13.37 -3.46
CA TYR A 462 16.63 12.71 -2.24
C TYR A 462 16.28 13.77 -1.19
N GLY A 463 15.44 13.41 -0.22
CA GLY A 463 15.11 14.27 0.91
C GLY A 463 14.66 13.44 2.10
N GLY A 464 14.65 14.02 3.28
CA GLY A 464 14.19 13.30 4.47
C GLY A 464 14.02 14.17 5.70
N ARG A 465 13.00 13.83 6.50
CA ARG A 465 12.66 14.50 7.76
C ARG A 465 12.42 13.48 8.85
N PHE A 466 13.08 13.63 9.98
CA PHE A 466 13.07 12.71 11.12
C PHE A 466 13.13 13.49 12.44
N ALA A 467 13.16 12.78 13.57
CA ALA A 467 13.34 13.38 14.89
C ALA A 467 14.55 14.33 14.94
N ASP A 468 14.30 15.62 15.18
CA ASP A 468 15.26 16.74 15.17
C ASP A 468 16.18 16.81 13.94
N ALA A 469 15.73 16.27 12.81
CA ALA A 469 16.40 16.36 11.52
C ALA A 469 15.40 16.86 10.47
N GLU A 470 15.44 18.16 10.22
CA GLU A 470 14.49 18.88 9.36
C GLU A 470 14.74 18.72 7.85
N ASP A 471 15.88 18.14 7.47
CA ASP A 471 16.28 17.85 6.10
C ASP A 471 17.31 16.72 6.07
N ALA A 472 17.69 16.26 4.87
CA ALA A 472 18.63 15.16 4.70
C ALA A 472 20.06 15.49 5.19
N ASP A 473 20.46 16.76 5.23
CA ASP A 473 21.79 17.15 5.70
C ASP A 473 21.84 17.17 7.23
N ALA A 474 20.76 17.61 7.89
CA ALA A 474 20.56 17.49 9.33
C ALA A 474 20.51 16.02 9.75
N TYR A 475 19.82 15.18 8.99
CA TYR A 475 19.82 13.73 9.18
C TYR A 475 21.24 13.15 9.11
N TRP A 476 22.04 13.54 8.12
CA TRP A 476 23.43 13.08 8.03
C TRP A 476 24.28 13.52 9.22
N ARG A 477 24.17 14.79 9.63
CA ARG A 477 24.86 15.31 10.82
C ARG A 477 24.50 14.51 12.07
N LEU A 478 23.23 14.15 12.22
CA LEU A 478 22.77 13.29 13.31
C LEU A 478 23.41 11.89 13.22
N MET A 479 23.38 11.23 12.06
CA MET A 479 23.98 9.89 11.88
C MET A 479 25.48 9.88 12.23
N LEU A 480 26.21 10.97 11.97
CA LEU A 480 27.64 11.08 12.30
C LEU A 480 27.93 11.37 13.77
N SER A 481 26.98 11.98 14.50
CA SER A 481 27.19 12.39 15.89
C SER A 481 27.36 11.20 16.85
N GLY A 482 26.77 10.04 16.52
CA GLY A 482 26.63 8.91 17.44
C GLY A 482 25.53 9.09 18.50
N GLU A 483 24.87 10.24 18.54
CA GLU A 483 23.77 10.55 19.46
C GLU A 483 22.41 10.20 18.86
N ASP A 484 21.47 9.78 19.70
CA ASP A 484 20.08 9.57 19.32
C ASP A 484 19.20 10.80 19.58
N ARG A 485 17.95 10.74 19.11
CA ARG A 485 16.89 11.74 19.33
C ARG A 485 15.65 11.15 19.99
N LEU A 486 15.82 10.05 20.72
CA LEU A 486 14.76 9.37 21.45
C LEU A 486 14.51 10.08 22.78
N ARG A 487 13.26 10.45 23.03
CA ARG A 487 12.85 11.24 24.19
C ARG A 487 11.39 10.98 24.54
N PRO A 488 10.90 11.44 25.70
CA PRO A 488 9.49 11.31 26.02
C PRO A 488 8.60 11.98 24.95
N VAL A 489 7.55 11.29 24.53
CA VAL A 489 6.58 11.76 23.53
C VAL A 489 5.77 12.93 24.13
N PRO A 490 5.48 14.00 23.37
CA PRO A 490 4.78 15.16 23.89
C PRO A 490 3.38 14.83 24.43
N ALA A 491 2.93 15.56 25.44
CA ALA A 491 1.66 15.28 26.13
C ALA A 491 0.42 15.42 25.24
N ASP A 492 0.49 16.26 24.20
CA ASP A 492 -0.55 16.41 23.17
C ASP A 492 -0.64 15.21 22.21
N ARG A 493 0.40 14.37 22.14
CA ARG A 493 0.41 13.12 21.36
C ARG A 493 0.21 11.88 22.21
N LEU A 494 0.64 11.92 23.47
CA LEU A 494 0.49 10.85 24.46
C LEU A 494 0.15 11.45 25.83
N ASP A 495 -1.15 11.47 26.14
CA ASP A 495 -1.64 11.79 27.48
C ASP A 495 -1.23 10.65 28.44
N ARG A 496 -0.27 10.95 29.32
CA ARG A 496 0.34 9.95 30.22
C ARG A 496 -0.63 9.46 31.29
N GLU A 497 -1.59 10.28 31.71
CA GLU A 497 -2.58 9.87 32.71
C GLU A 497 -3.53 8.81 32.13
N LEU A 498 -3.87 8.97 30.85
CA LEU A 498 -4.77 8.04 30.15
C LEU A 498 -4.05 6.80 29.62
N HIS A 499 -2.89 7.00 29.00
CA HIS A 499 -2.31 6.04 28.06
C HIS A 499 -0.93 5.52 28.47
N HIS A 500 -0.39 5.87 29.64
CA HIS A 500 0.91 5.37 30.09
C HIS A 500 0.80 4.58 31.40
N ALA A 501 1.35 3.38 31.41
CA ALA A 501 1.42 2.48 32.57
C ALA A 501 2.77 1.75 32.60
N PRO A 502 3.81 2.35 33.19
CA PRO A 502 5.18 1.81 33.19
C PRO A 502 5.25 0.33 33.59
N GLY A 503 5.90 -0.48 32.76
CA GLY A 503 6.17 -1.91 33.03
C GLY A 503 4.96 -2.85 33.04
N VAL A 504 3.76 -2.38 32.71
CA VAL A 504 2.53 -3.19 32.72
C VAL A 504 1.99 -3.36 31.30
N LEU A 505 1.86 -4.62 30.85
CA LEU A 505 1.14 -4.93 29.62
C LEU A 505 -0.34 -4.63 29.80
N ASN A 506 -0.88 -3.76 28.95
CA ASN A 506 -2.27 -3.32 29.01
C ASN A 506 -2.79 -3.11 27.58
N LEU A 507 -4.08 -3.36 27.35
CA LEU A 507 -4.68 -3.18 26.02
C LEU A 507 -4.93 -1.70 25.67
N ASN A 508 -5.05 -0.82 26.67
CA ASN A 508 -5.36 0.61 26.52
C ASN A 508 -4.20 1.55 26.92
N ARG A 509 -3.09 1.02 27.45
CA ARG A 509 -1.96 1.81 27.92
C ARG A 509 -0.63 1.26 27.38
N SER A 510 0.27 2.17 27.05
CA SER A 510 1.66 1.92 26.70
C SER A 510 2.50 1.78 27.97
N TYR A 511 3.45 0.84 28.00
CA TYR A 511 4.38 0.70 29.14
C TYR A 511 5.63 1.57 29.02
N THR A 512 5.78 2.31 27.93
CA THR A 512 6.84 3.28 27.69
C THR A 512 6.23 4.54 27.10
N ASP A 513 6.88 5.68 27.33
CA ASP A 513 6.52 6.97 26.75
C ASP A 513 7.61 7.52 25.81
N LEU A 514 8.64 6.73 25.50
CA LEU A 514 9.76 7.15 24.66
C LEU A 514 9.46 7.00 23.16
N GLY A 515 9.91 7.97 22.37
CA GLY A 515 9.78 8.01 20.91
C GLY A 515 10.75 9.00 20.26
N GLY A 516 11.03 8.81 18.97
CA GLY A 516 11.75 9.77 18.13
C GLY A 516 10.77 10.52 17.25
N TRP A 517 10.13 11.58 17.74
CA TRP A 517 9.07 12.28 17.01
C TRP A 517 9.59 13.46 16.18
N ALA A 518 8.95 13.70 15.03
CA ALA A 518 9.31 14.76 14.09
C ALA A 518 8.32 15.93 14.15
N ASP A 519 8.80 17.14 13.86
CA ASP A 519 7.96 18.32 13.72
C ASP A 519 7.23 18.31 12.38
N VAL A 520 5.90 18.44 12.46
CA VAL A 520 5.03 18.50 11.28
C VAL A 520 4.89 19.96 10.85
N PRO A 521 5.18 20.32 9.59
CA PRO A 521 5.03 21.70 9.13
C PRO A 521 3.59 22.20 9.21
N GLN A 522 3.40 23.38 9.80
CA GLN A 522 2.08 24.01 10.00
C GLN A 522 1.67 24.94 8.85
N SER A 523 2.52 25.11 7.83
CA SER A 523 2.21 25.88 6.63
C SER A 523 2.78 25.15 5.40
N PRO A 524 2.16 25.31 4.22
CA PRO A 524 2.65 24.68 2.99
C PRO A 524 4.06 25.18 2.64
N PRO A 525 4.88 24.35 1.97
CA PRO A 525 6.14 24.79 1.42
C PRO A 525 5.93 25.96 0.42
N PRO A 526 6.88 26.91 0.32
CA PRO A 526 6.75 28.03 -0.62
C PRO A 526 6.52 27.62 -2.08
N GLY A 527 7.02 26.45 -2.48
CA GLY A 527 6.84 25.90 -3.82
C GLY A 527 5.46 25.28 -4.09
N ALA A 528 4.59 25.16 -3.09
CA ALA A 528 3.28 24.52 -3.20
C ALA A 528 2.15 25.54 -3.01
N ASP A 529 1.36 25.78 -4.07
CA ASP A 529 0.17 26.64 -4.01
C ASP A 529 -1.03 25.90 -3.40
N ILE A 530 -1.08 25.88 -2.06
CA ILE A 530 -2.15 25.24 -1.28
C ILE A 530 -2.76 26.28 -0.32
N PRO A 531 -4.06 26.56 -0.42
CA PRO A 531 -4.74 27.46 0.52
C PRO A 531 -4.60 27.00 1.98
N PRO A 532 -4.43 27.92 2.96
CA PRO A 532 -4.23 27.56 4.37
C PRO A 532 -5.32 26.65 4.95
N GLU A 533 -6.58 26.88 4.59
CA GLU A 533 -7.73 26.08 5.04
C GLU A 533 -7.66 24.64 4.54
N ARG A 534 -7.21 24.44 3.29
CA ARG A 534 -7.00 23.12 2.73
C ARG A 534 -5.81 22.44 3.38
N TYR A 535 -4.71 23.18 3.58
CA TYR A 535 -3.51 22.66 4.21
C TYR A 535 -3.78 22.18 5.66
N ALA A 536 -4.62 22.90 6.40
CA ALA A 536 -5.04 22.51 7.75
C ALA A 536 -5.86 21.22 7.80
N ALA A 537 -6.58 20.89 6.72
CA ALA A 537 -7.35 19.65 6.61
C ALA A 537 -6.50 18.42 6.24
N LEU A 538 -5.24 18.61 5.81
CA LEU A 538 -4.34 17.52 5.42
C LEU A 538 -3.85 16.71 6.63
N ASP A 539 -3.62 15.42 6.42
CA ASP A 539 -3.02 14.56 7.44
C ASP A 539 -1.57 15.01 7.75
N ALA A 540 -1.09 14.71 8.95
CA ALA A 540 0.29 14.97 9.32
C ALA A 540 1.29 14.27 8.38
N ALA A 541 0.99 13.03 7.94
CA ALA A 541 1.82 12.29 6.99
C ALA A 541 1.86 12.99 5.62
N GLN A 542 0.73 13.53 5.15
CA GLN A 542 0.65 14.27 3.90
C GLN A 542 1.47 15.56 3.95
N ARG A 543 1.36 16.32 5.05
CA ARG A 543 2.12 17.56 5.28
C ARG A 543 3.62 17.31 5.36
N LEU A 544 4.04 16.27 6.07
CA LEU A 544 5.45 15.90 6.19
C LEU A 544 6.03 15.44 4.84
N ALA A 545 5.31 14.59 4.11
CA ALA A 545 5.74 14.12 2.79
C ALA A 545 5.79 15.24 1.75
N LEU A 546 4.86 16.21 1.78
CA LEU A 546 4.90 17.38 0.91
C LEU A 546 6.16 18.23 1.13
N ALA A 547 6.56 18.43 2.40
CA ALA A 547 7.78 19.15 2.73
C ALA A 547 9.06 18.40 2.30
N VAL A 548 9.07 17.08 2.40
CA VAL A 548 10.18 16.26 1.88
C VAL A 548 10.21 16.28 0.36
N ALA A 549 9.06 16.27 -0.32
CA ALA A 549 9.00 16.40 -1.77
C ALA A 549 9.51 17.76 -2.25
N ASP A 550 9.21 18.84 -1.53
CA ASP A 550 9.78 20.18 -1.77
C ASP A 550 11.32 20.14 -1.70
N GLU A 551 11.88 19.50 -0.67
CA GLU A 551 13.33 19.31 -0.53
C GLU A 551 13.92 18.53 -1.71
N VAL A 552 13.29 17.42 -2.12
CA VAL A 552 13.74 16.59 -3.25
C VAL A 552 13.75 17.40 -4.55
N LEU A 553 12.66 18.10 -4.86
CA LEU A 553 12.52 18.87 -6.09
C LEU A 553 13.43 20.11 -6.08
N GLY A 554 13.64 20.73 -4.92
CA GLY A 554 14.61 21.78 -4.70
C GLY A 554 16.04 21.30 -4.98
N ARG A 555 16.42 20.13 -4.46
CA ARG A 555 17.74 19.50 -4.73
C ARG A 555 17.91 19.07 -6.18
N TYR A 556 16.85 18.65 -6.87
CA TYR A 556 16.86 18.39 -8.31
C TYR A 556 17.06 19.66 -9.15
N GLY A 557 16.94 20.85 -8.55
CA GLY A 557 17.23 22.13 -9.17
C GLY A 557 16.04 22.75 -9.91
N GLY A 558 14.79 22.37 -9.57
CA GLY A 558 13.57 22.97 -10.12
C GLY A 558 13.36 22.76 -11.63
N ARG A 559 14.14 21.87 -12.25
CA ARG A 559 13.97 21.47 -13.65
C ARG A 559 12.65 20.72 -13.83
N PRO A 560 11.92 20.91 -14.94
CA PRO A 560 10.71 20.15 -15.19
C PRO A 560 11.03 18.65 -15.29
N LEU A 561 10.22 17.83 -14.65
CA LEU A 561 10.23 16.39 -14.83
C LEU A 561 9.37 16.05 -16.05
N THR A 562 10.02 15.66 -17.13
CA THR A 562 9.36 15.36 -18.41
C THR A 562 9.12 13.86 -18.57
N GLY A 563 8.04 13.51 -19.26
CA GLY A 563 7.69 12.11 -19.54
C GLY A 563 6.73 11.53 -18.51
N ARG A 564 6.56 10.21 -18.56
CA ARG A 564 5.60 9.48 -17.73
C ARG A 564 6.20 9.24 -16.35
N GLY A 565 5.58 9.75 -15.30
CA GLY A 565 6.02 9.54 -13.92
C GLY A 565 5.25 8.45 -13.18
N MET A 566 5.80 8.02 -12.06
CA MET A 566 5.03 7.42 -10.96
C MET A 566 5.43 8.03 -9.62
N LEU A 567 4.51 8.04 -8.68
CA LEU A 567 4.71 8.57 -7.35
C LEU A 567 4.18 7.55 -6.32
N ALA A 568 5.10 6.81 -5.71
CA ALA A 568 4.80 5.70 -4.80
C ALA A 568 5.20 6.07 -3.37
N VAL A 569 4.24 6.41 -2.52
CA VAL A 569 4.51 6.77 -1.12
C VAL A 569 4.05 5.64 -0.20
N ALA A 570 5.01 5.02 0.47
CA ALA A 570 4.71 4.04 1.50
C ALA A 570 4.14 4.69 2.78
N GLY A 571 3.18 4.03 3.41
CA GLY A 571 2.56 4.46 4.66
C GLY A 571 1.52 3.48 5.17
N ASN A 572 0.88 3.80 6.29
CA ASN A 572 -0.32 3.11 6.74
C ASN A 572 -1.50 3.49 5.82
N LEU A 573 -2.23 2.49 5.28
CA LEU A 573 -3.33 2.76 4.34
C LEU A 573 -4.59 3.36 4.98
N GLY A 574 -4.69 3.40 6.31
CA GLY A 574 -5.65 4.29 6.97
C GLY A 574 -4.90 5.39 7.72
N LEU A 575 -5.09 6.64 7.29
CA LEU A 575 -4.42 7.79 7.89
C LEU A 575 -5.00 8.15 9.27
N ALA A 576 -4.34 9.07 9.98
CA ALA A 576 -4.83 9.52 11.29
C ALA A 576 -6.13 10.33 11.16
N ASN A 577 -6.26 11.14 10.11
CA ASN A 577 -7.48 11.88 9.81
C ASN A 577 -8.67 10.97 9.53
N ASP A 578 -8.47 9.86 8.81
CA ASP A 578 -9.49 8.86 8.55
C ASP A 578 -10.02 8.23 9.85
N ARG A 579 -9.10 7.76 10.71
CA ARG A 579 -9.45 7.24 12.04
C ARG A 579 -10.13 8.26 12.93
N ARG A 580 -9.66 9.51 12.93
CA ARG A 580 -10.24 10.59 13.73
C ARG A 580 -11.65 10.92 13.28
N ALA A 581 -11.89 11.01 11.97
CA ALA A 581 -13.23 11.21 11.43
C ALA A 581 -14.19 10.08 11.86
N HIS A 582 -13.70 8.85 12.02
CA HIS A 582 -14.46 7.76 12.62
C HIS A 582 -14.77 7.99 14.09
N VAL A 583 -13.76 8.27 14.91
CA VAL A 583 -13.94 8.53 16.35
C VAL A 583 -14.97 9.62 16.59
N ASP A 584 -14.88 10.74 15.86
CA ASP A 584 -15.80 11.88 16.01
C ASP A 584 -17.25 11.47 15.70
N ARG A 585 -17.44 10.62 14.68
CA ARG A 585 -18.77 10.12 14.28
C ARG A 585 -19.37 9.09 15.23
N SER A 586 -18.52 8.38 15.97
CA SER A 586 -18.95 7.36 16.93
C SER A 586 -19.22 7.93 18.33
N LEU A 587 -19.26 9.26 18.50
CA LEU A 587 -19.58 9.87 19.79
C LEU A 587 -20.94 9.42 20.34
N GLY A 588 -21.95 9.27 19.49
CA GLY A 588 -23.26 8.73 19.89
C GLY A 588 -23.17 7.31 20.45
N GLU A 589 -22.30 6.46 19.91
CA GLU A 589 -22.06 5.10 20.44
C GLU A 589 -21.44 5.14 21.84
N LEU A 590 -20.56 6.11 22.11
CA LEU A 590 -19.99 6.32 23.44
C LEU A 590 -21.06 6.82 24.43
N GLU A 591 -21.97 7.67 23.99
CA GLU A 591 -23.08 8.18 24.81
C GLU A 591 -24.10 7.08 25.14
N ASP A 592 -24.45 6.24 24.17
CA ASP A 592 -25.30 5.07 24.38
C ASP A 592 -24.65 4.12 25.39
N ALA A 593 -23.33 3.89 25.27
CA ALA A 593 -22.57 3.10 26.24
C ALA A 593 -22.60 3.71 27.66
N VAL A 594 -22.66 5.05 27.80
CA VAL A 594 -22.80 5.73 29.10
C VAL A 594 -24.18 5.47 29.71
N ARG A 595 -25.25 5.47 28.90
CA ARG A 595 -26.63 5.22 29.38
C ARG A 595 -26.79 3.83 29.99
N ASP A 596 -25.98 2.88 29.55
CA ASP A 596 -26.04 1.48 29.99
C ASP A 596 -25.18 1.17 31.23
N LEU A 597 -24.41 2.13 31.75
CA LEU A 597 -23.50 1.91 32.87
C LEU A 597 -24.25 1.59 34.17
N THR A 598 -23.85 0.50 34.82
CA THR A 598 -24.41 0.10 36.12
C THR A 598 -24.12 1.12 37.22
N ALA A 599 -22.96 1.78 37.16
CA ALA A 599 -22.56 2.85 38.06
C ALA A 599 -23.52 4.06 38.06
N LEU A 600 -24.36 4.21 37.03
CA LEU A 600 -25.29 5.34 36.87
C LEU A 600 -26.76 4.95 37.05
N LYS A 601 -27.08 3.69 37.37
CA LYS A 601 -28.46 3.17 37.40
C LYS A 601 -29.38 3.79 38.46
N GLY A 602 -28.84 4.39 39.53
CA GLY A 602 -29.67 5.09 40.51
C GLY A 602 -30.01 6.53 40.14
N LEU A 603 -29.40 7.06 39.08
CA LEU A 603 -29.75 8.36 38.53
C LEU A 603 -31.00 8.24 37.63
N SER A 604 -31.81 9.30 37.61
CA SER A 604 -32.91 9.44 36.65
C SER A 604 -32.36 9.65 35.23
N THR A 605 -33.19 9.35 34.22
CA THR A 605 -32.83 9.59 32.81
C THR A 605 -32.38 11.03 32.56
N ALA A 606 -33.05 12.02 33.17
CA ALA A 606 -32.69 13.43 33.00
C ALA A 606 -31.32 13.78 33.58
N GLU A 607 -30.92 13.13 34.68
CA GLU A 607 -29.60 13.33 35.31
C GLU A 607 -28.49 12.69 34.48
N VAL A 608 -28.73 11.51 33.91
CA VAL A 608 -27.78 10.85 32.99
C VAL A 608 -27.58 11.68 31.72
N GLU A 609 -28.67 12.18 31.11
CA GLU A 609 -28.56 13.04 29.93
C GLU A 609 -27.82 14.35 30.24
N GLY A 610 -28.07 14.98 31.40
CA GLY A 610 -27.34 16.18 31.82
C GLY A 610 -25.84 15.94 32.04
N LEU A 611 -25.47 14.77 32.54
CA LEU A 611 -24.07 14.34 32.66
C LEU A 611 -23.45 14.15 31.27
N ILE A 612 -24.13 13.43 30.37
CA ILE A 612 -23.69 13.21 28.99
C ILE A 612 -23.49 14.56 28.28
N ASP A 613 -24.43 15.50 28.41
CA ASP A 613 -24.32 16.83 27.83
C ASP A 613 -23.07 17.58 28.33
N THR A 614 -22.78 17.48 29.63
CA THR A 614 -21.59 18.08 30.25
C THR A 614 -20.31 17.43 29.73
N ALA A 615 -20.27 16.10 29.66
CA ALA A 615 -19.13 15.35 29.13
C ALA A 615 -18.88 15.66 27.65
N ARG A 616 -19.94 15.72 26.83
CA ARG A 616 -19.89 16.10 25.41
C ARG A 616 -19.31 17.49 25.21
N GLN A 617 -19.76 18.47 26.00
CA GLN A 617 -19.26 19.84 25.93
C GLN A 617 -17.76 19.93 26.27
N ALA A 618 -17.31 19.14 27.25
CA ALA A 618 -15.89 19.09 27.65
C ALA A 618 -15.02 18.33 26.63
N TYR A 619 -15.54 17.23 26.06
CA TYR A 619 -14.86 16.43 25.05
C TYR A 619 -14.71 17.18 23.71
N GLY A 620 -15.70 18.02 23.39
CA GLY A 620 -15.77 18.81 22.17
C GLY A 620 -16.75 18.21 21.16
N PRO A 621 -17.51 19.06 20.44
CA PRO A 621 -18.43 18.57 19.42
C PRO A 621 -17.65 17.97 18.23
N PRO A 622 -18.20 16.94 17.57
CA PRO A 622 -17.57 16.34 16.40
C PRO A 622 -17.46 17.37 15.27
N ALA A 623 -16.34 17.34 14.55
CA ALA A 623 -16.15 18.24 13.41
C ALA A 623 -17.02 17.82 12.23
N GLU A 624 -17.76 18.76 11.65
CA GLU A 624 -18.50 18.51 10.42
C GLU A 624 -17.53 18.32 9.24
N PRO A 625 -17.73 17.29 8.40
CA PRO A 625 -16.86 17.03 7.26
C PRO A 625 -16.99 18.16 6.25
N THR A 626 -15.87 18.55 5.66
CA THR A 626 -15.85 19.42 4.48
C THR A 626 -15.36 18.63 3.28
N ALA A 627 -15.41 19.24 2.10
CA ALA A 627 -14.85 18.65 0.90
C ALA A 627 -13.34 18.35 1.00
N ASP A 628 -12.61 19.06 1.89
CA ASP A 628 -11.18 18.86 2.12
C ASP A 628 -10.89 17.74 3.14
N THR A 629 -11.86 17.39 4.00
CA THR A 629 -11.70 16.30 4.97
C THR A 629 -11.39 14.95 4.28
N LEU A 630 -12.03 14.69 3.13
CA LEU A 630 -11.76 13.49 2.34
C LEU A 630 -10.36 13.48 1.72
N ASP A 631 -9.87 14.63 1.23
CA ASP A 631 -8.49 14.75 0.72
C ASP A 631 -7.49 14.41 1.84
N GLY A 632 -7.76 14.89 3.05
CA GLY A 632 -6.97 14.62 4.24
C GLY A 632 -7.03 13.19 4.76
N ALA A 633 -8.05 12.41 4.42
CA ALA A 633 -8.24 11.04 4.91
C ALA A 633 -7.62 9.96 4.00
N LEU A 634 -7.40 10.29 2.73
CA LEU A 634 -6.95 9.33 1.71
C LEU A 634 -5.44 9.06 1.80
N ALA A 635 -5.03 7.79 1.96
CA ALA A 635 -3.61 7.42 2.05
C ALA A 635 -2.88 7.68 0.72
N SER A 636 -3.47 7.28 -0.39
CA SER A 636 -2.97 7.63 -1.74
C SER A 636 -3.00 9.14 -2.01
N GLY A 637 -3.77 9.90 -1.21
CA GLY A 637 -3.78 11.35 -1.20
C GLY A 637 -2.41 11.96 -0.87
N THR A 638 -1.55 11.26 -0.12
CA THR A 638 -0.17 11.69 0.12
C THR A 638 0.59 11.85 -1.18
N ALA A 639 0.48 10.84 -2.06
CA ALA A 639 1.13 10.87 -3.35
C ALA A 639 0.45 11.86 -4.32
N ALA A 640 -0.88 11.85 -4.36
CA ALA A 640 -1.67 12.71 -5.25
C ALA A 640 -1.52 14.20 -4.91
N LEU A 641 -1.35 14.54 -3.63
CA LEU A 641 -1.09 15.90 -3.17
C LEU A 641 0.23 16.42 -3.75
N ILE A 642 1.29 15.62 -3.70
CA ILE A 642 2.60 15.99 -4.26
C ILE A 642 2.48 16.16 -5.78
N ALA A 643 1.84 15.21 -6.47
CA ALA A 643 1.65 15.30 -7.91
C ALA A 643 0.86 16.56 -8.31
N GLY A 644 -0.23 16.88 -7.61
CA GLY A 644 -1.03 18.08 -7.86
C GLY A 644 -0.33 19.39 -7.50
N ALA A 645 0.40 19.44 -6.38
CA ALA A 645 1.09 20.64 -5.91
C ALA A 645 2.21 21.08 -6.85
N TYR A 646 2.91 20.13 -7.47
CA TYR A 646 4.04 20.39 -8.37
C TYR A 646 3.74 20.12 -9.85
N GLY A 647 2.48 19.86 -10.21
CA GLY A 647 2.06 19.62 -11.59
C GLY A 647 2.74 18.41 -12.25
N LEU A 648 2.99 17.35 -11.48
CA LEU A 648 3.70 16.17 -11.96
C LEU A 648 2.75 15.20 -12.68
N ASP A 649 3.07 14.85 -13.92
CA ASP A 649 2.41 13.77 -14.66
C ASP A 649 2.89 12.40 -14.15
N ALA A 650 2.62 12.12 -12.89
CA ALA A 650 3.06 10.93 -12.19
C ALA A 650 1.88 10.19 -11.54
N VAL A 651 1.72 8.91 -11.83
CA VAL A 651 0.64 8.09 -11.24
C VAL A 651 0.84 7.97 -9.72
N PRO A 652 -0.05 8.54 -8.89
CA PRO A 652 0.08 8.53 -7.44
C PRO A 652 -0.58 7.30 -6.84
N PHE A 653 0.12 6.63 -5.93
CA PHE A 653 -0.46 5.54 -5.13
C PHE A 653 0.28 5.37 -3.80
N ALA A 654 -0.42 4.79 -2.83
CA ALA A 654 0.16 4.38 -1.56
C ALA A 654 0.52 2.88 -1.58
N VAL A 655 1.54 2.52 -0.79
CA VAL A 655 2.04 1.14 -0.66
C VAL A 655 2.13 0.78 0.82
N GLU A 656 1.67 -0.41 1.18
CA GLU A 656 1.87 -0.95 2.53
C GLU A 656 2.40 -2.40 2.47
N ALA A 657 3.53 -2.61 3.12
CA ALA A 657 4.22 -3.87 3.33
C ALA A 657 4.80 -3.89 4.76
N ALA A 658 4.00 -3.44 5.73
CA ALA A 658 4.40 -3.20 7.12
C ALA A 658 5.72 -2.38 7.22
N CYS A 659 6.70 -2.84 8.00
CA CYS A 659 7.98 -2.14 8.15
C CYS A 659 8.85 -2.12 6.87
N ALA A 660 8.52 -2.93 5.86
CA ALA A 660 9.23 -2.99 4.58
C ALA A 660 8.64 -2.05 3.50
N SER A 661 7.60 -1.28 3.83
CA SER A 661 6.81 -0.51 2.85
C SER A 661 7.64 0.41 1.95
N SER A 662 8.57 1.22 2.48
CA SER A 662 9.39 2.11 1.65
C SER A 662 10.32 1.36 0.69
N LEU A 663 10.84 0.19 1.04
CA LEU A 663 11.60 -0.64 0.08
C LEU A 663 10.69 -1.30 -0.94
N ALA A 664 9.45 -1.66 -0.58
CA ALA A 664 8.45 -2.13 -1.53
C ALA A 664 8.08 -1.04 -2.56
N ALA A 665 7.89 0.21 -2.11
CA ALA A 665 7.67 1.35 -3.00
C ALA A 665 8.86 1.54 -3.97
N LEU A 666 10.09 1.45 -3.47
CA LEU A 666 11.30 1.50 -4.31
C LEU A 666 11.39 0.32 -5.30
N ASP A 667 11.04 -0.91 -4.90
CA ASP A 667 11.01 -2.08 -5.78
C ASP A 667 10.02 -1.90 -6.94
N THR A 668 8.84 -1.35 -6.67
CA THR A 668 7.87 -0.99 -7.73
C THR A 668 8.42 0.06 -8.70
N ALA A 669 9.12 1.07 -8.19
CA ALA A 669 9.76 2.10 -9.01
C ALA A 669 10.90 1.53 -9.88
N LEU A 670 11.74 0.67 -9.32
CA LEU A 670 12.81 -0.01 -10.07
C LEU A 670 12.23 -0.84 -11.22
N THR A 671 11.18 -1.60 -10.94
CA THR A 671 10.51 -2.45 -11.94
C THR A 671 9.90 -1.61 -13.07
N ALA A 672 9.22 -0.51 -12.73
CA ALA A 672 8.59 0.37 -13.72
C ALA A 672 9.62 1.13 -14.58
N LEU A 673 10.71 1.64 -13.98
CA LEU A 673 11.77 2.33 -14.70
C LEU A 673 12.51 1.39 -15.66
N ARG A 674 12.88 0.19 -15.20
CA ARG A 674 13.61 -0.80 -16.02
C ARG A 674 12.79 -1.36 -17.18
N SER A 675 11.47 -1.43 -17.02
CA SER A 675 10.55 -1.88 -18.08
C SER A 675 10.19 -0.79 -19.07
N GLY A 676 10.61 0.47 -18.85
CA GLY A 676 10.20 1.60 -19.68
C GLY A 676 8.74 2.02 -19.47
N ALA A 677 8.08 1.53 -18.42
CA ALA A 677 6.70 1.91 -18.10
C ALA A 677 6.59 3.38 -17.66
N VAL A 678 7.64 3.88 -17.02
CA VAL A 678 7.81 5.28 -16.59
C VAL A 678 9.22 5.76 -16.91
N ASP A 679 9.40 7.07 -16.98
CA ASP A 679 10.64 7.77 -17.31
C ASP A 679 11.32 8.34 -16.06
N TYR A 680 10.53 8.66 -15.03
CA TYR A 680 11.00 9.00 -13.69
C TYR A 680 10.07 8.42 -12.62
N ALA A 681 10.57 8.29 -11.39
CA ALA A 681 9.77 7.91 -10.25
C ALA A 681 10.16 8.73 -9.01
N LEU A 682 9.18 9.17 -8.23
CA LEU A 682 9.39 9.65 -6.87
C LEU A 682 8.85 8.59 -5.91
N ALA A 683 9.73 7.96 -5.13
CA ALA A 683 9.36 6.83 -4.29
C ALA A 683 10.01 6.91 -2.91
N GLY A 684 9.34 6.37 -1.89
CA GLY A 684 9.84 6.37 -0.51
C GLY A 684 8.73 6.06 0.48
N GLY A 685 8.78 6.64 1.69
CA GLY A 685 7.74 6.41 2.70
C GLY A 685 7.65 7.47 3.77
N VAL A 686 6.50 7.50 4.45
CA VAL A 686 6.18 8.37 5.58
C VAL A 686 5.32 7.64 6.61
N GLU A 687 5.66 7.77 7.90
CA GLU A 687 4.78 7.36 9.00
C GLU A 687 5.10 8.16 10.27
N LEU A 688 4.06 8.39 11.10
CA LEU A 688 4.18 9.09 12.38
C LEU A 688 3.60 8.23 13.53
N PRO A 689 4.31 7.16 13.92
CA PRO A 689 3.87 6.20 14.94
C PRO A 689 4.03 6.72 16.39
N CYS A 690 4.60 7.91 16.62
CA CYS A 690 4.68 8.50 17.96
C CYS A 690 3.32 9.08 18.37
N SER A 691 2.32 8.20 18.46
CA SER A 691 0.92 8.49 18.79
C SER A 691 0.44 7.58 19.91
N ALA A 692 -0.49 8.04 20.75
CA ALA A 692 -1.09 7.22 21.80
C ALA A 692 -1.60 5.87 21.26
N ARG A 693 -2.24 5.89 20.08
CA ARG A 693 -2.75 4.68 19.43
C ARG A 693 -1.64 3.68 19.16
N ASP A 694 -0.64 4.04 18.37
CA ASP A 694 0.38 3.09 17.93
C ASP A 694 1.27 2.62 19.09
N MET A 695 1.53 3.49 20.07
CA MET A 695 2.28 3.12 21.27
C MET A 695 1.54 2.10 22.14
N VAL A 696 0.23 2.29 22.35
CA VAL A 696 -0.63 1.35 23.07
C VAL A 696 -0.70 0.01 22.34
N LEU A 697 -0.97 0.03 21.03
CA LEU A 697 -1.12 -1.21 20.24
C LEU A 697 0.18 -2.01 20.15
N CYS A 698 1.33 -1.35 20.00
CA CYS A 698 2.63 -2.02 20.01
C CYS A 698 3.01 -2.53 21.40
N SER A 699 2.66 -1.80 22.46
CA SER A 699 2.84 -2.26 23.85
C SER A 699 2.00 -3.49 24.15
N ALA A 700 0.75 -3.54 23.70
CA ALA A 700 -0.12 -4.71 23.89
C ALA A 700 0.46 -6.01 23.28
N LEU A 701 1.26 -5.89 22.21
CA LEU A 701 2.01 -7.00 21.61
C LEU A 701 3.37 -7.28 22.28
N GLY A 702 3.84 -6.43 23.18
CA GLY A 702 5.18 -6.55 23.77
C GLY A 702 6.32 -6.22 22.80
N LEU A 703 6.09 -5.34 21.81
CA LEU A 703 7.09 -5.01 20.78
C LEU A 703 8.03 -3.86 21.14
N LEU A 704 7.63 -2.99 22.07
CA LEU A 704 8.40 -1.81 22.44
C LEU A 704 9.49 -2.13 23.47
N SER A 705 10.58 -1.37 23.45
CA SER A 705 11.58 -1.43 24.51
C SER A 705 11.05 -0.78 25.79
N HIS A 706 11.42 -1.33 26.95
CA HIS A 706 11.16 -0.68 28.25
C HIS A 706 12.08 0.52 28.49
N SER A 707 13.15 0.63 27.71
CA SER A 707 14.11 1.74 27.76
C SER A 707 14.22 2.35 26.37
N ARG A 708 15.18 1.92 25.56
CA ARG A 708 15.38 2.40 24.20
C ARG A 708 15.78 1.26 23.28
N ILE A 709 15.56 1.47 21.98
CA ILE A 709 16.05 0.55 20.95
C ILE A 709 17.57 0.48 20.94
N THR A 710 18.11 -0.74 21.06
CA THR A 710 19.56 -1.03 21.11
C THR A 710 19.91 -2.16 20.14
N PRO A 711 19.93 -1.91 18.82
CA PRO A 711 20.14 -2.97 17.83
C PRO A 711 21.43 -3.75 18.08
N PHE A 712 21.35 -5.08 18.05
CA PHE A 712 22.46 -6.03 18.23
C PHE A 712 23.11 -6.05 19.63
N ASP A 713 22.67 -5.20 20.57
CA ASP A 713 23.17 -5.19 21.93
C ASP A 713 22.60 -6.36 22.76
N ALA A 714 23.34 -6.82 23.77
CA ALA A 714 22.89 -7.85 24.69
C ALA A 714 21.64 -7.43 25.50
N GLY A 715 21.42 -6.13 25.67
CA GLY A 715 20.26 -5.52 26.32
C GLY A 715 19.04 -5.33 25.42
N ALA A 716 19.13 -5.67 24.13
CA ALA A 716 18.03 -5.57 23.17
C ALA A 716 16.75 -6.27 23.67
N ASP A 717 15.64 -5.54 23.82
CA ASP A 717 14.36 -6.05 24.35
C ASP A 717 13.13 -5.59 23.55
N GLY A 718 13.29 -4.79 22.51
CA GLY A 718 12.20 -4.18 21.74
C GLY A 718 12.67 -2.95 20.97
N PHE A 719 11.76 -2.32 20.23
CA PHE A 719 12.05 -1.07 19.53
C PHE A 719 11.44 0.17 20.21
N THR A 720 11.93 1.35 19.88
CA THR A 720 11.33 2.64 20.24
C THR A 720 10.68 3.20 18.97
N PRO A 721 9.42 3.64 18.98
CA PRO A 721 8.79 4.24 17.80
C PRO A 721 9.52 5.51 17.35
N GLY A 722 9.52 5.78 16.04
CA GLY A 722 10.04 7.03 15.49
C GLY A 722 9.17 7.56 14.36
N ASP A 723 9.01 8.86 14.24
CA ASP A 723 8.39 9.49 13.07
C ASP A 723 9.42 9.73 11.99
N GLY A 724 9.01 9.63 10.73
CA GLY A 724 9.88 10.04 9.65
C GLY A 724 9.29 9.96 8.26
N CYS A 725 9.97 10.64 7.34
CA CYS A 725 9.73 10.55 5.91
C CYS A 725 11.06 10.58 5.17
N ALA A 726 11.18 9.77 4.12
CA ALA A 726 12.26 9.88 3.13
C ALA A 726 11.70 9.58 1.73
N LEU A 727 12.06 10.41 0.75
CA LEU A 727 11.66 10.28 -0.66
C LEU A 727 12.88 10.40 -1.57
N PHE A 728 12.84 9.69 -2.69
CA PHE A 728 13.92 9.59 -3.66
C PHE A 728 13.38 9.78 -5.07
N LEU A 729 13.99 10.70 -5.82
CA LEU A 729 13.74 10.89 -7.24
C LEU A 729 14.68 9.97 -8.03
N LEU A 730 14.10 9.13 -8.86
CA LEU A 730 14.74 8.01 -9.54
C LEU A 730 14.56 8.09 -11.05
N LYS A 731 15.61 7.77 -11.79
CA LYS A 731 15.61 7.66 -13.25
C LYS A 731 16.46 6.47 -13.68
N ARG A 732 16.25 5.95 -14.88
CA ARG A 732 17.24 5.03 -15.48
C ARG A 732 18.58 5.74 -15.55
N ARG A 733 19.69 5.03 -15.30
CA ARG A 733 21.03 5.65 -15.33
C ARG A 733 21.31 6.34 -16.67
N SER A 734 20.92 5.71 -17.78
CA SER A 734 21.06 6.26 -19.13
C SER A 734 20.28 7.57 -19.31
N ASP A 735 19.06 7.66 -18.79
CA ASP A 735 18.27 8.89 -18.83
C ASP A 735 18.86 9.97 -17.92
N ALA A 736 19.33 9.60 -16.73
CA ALA A 736 20.01 10.54 -15.82
C ALA A 736 21.25 11.15 -16.49
N VAL A 737 22.07 10.32 -17.14
CA VAL A 737 23.23 10.79 -17.91
C VAL A 737 22.81 11.66 -19.10
N ARG A 738 21.81 11.22 -19.88
CA ARG A 738 21.28 11.98 -21.02
C ARG A 738 20.81 13.37 -20.61
N ASP A 739 20.13 13.44 -19.47
CA ASP A 739 19.50 14.66 -18.97
C ASP A 739 20.47 15.49 -18.11
N GLY A 740 21.73 15.05 -17.97
CA GLY A 740 22.77 15.77 -17.23
C GLY A 740 22.47 15.89 -15.73
N ASP A 741 21.81 14.88 -15.15
CA ASP A 741 21.48 14.85 -13.73
C ASP A 741 22.71 14.49 -12.88
N GLU A 742 22.81 15.03 -11.66
CA GLU A 742 23.73 14.50 -10.66
C GLU A 742 23.27 13.08 -10.28
N ILE A 743 24.18 12.10 -10.36
CA ILE A 743 23.90 10.74 -9.89
C ILE A 743 24.50 10.60 -8.50
N VAL A 744 23.64 10.56 -7.49
CA VAL A 744 24.04 10.42 -6.08
C VAL A 744 24.54 9.01 -5.80
N ALA A 745 23.80 8.01 -6.28
CA ALA A 745 24.16 6.60 -6.26
C ALA A 745 23.28 5.82 -7.25
N LEU A 746 23.56 4.53 -7.37
CA LEU A 746 22.83 3.60 -8.21
C LEU A 746 22.14 2.53 -7.36
N LEU A 747 20.84 2.33 -7.59
CA LEU A 747 20.09 1.17 -7.12
C LEU A 747 20.24 0.07 -8.18
N THR A 748 20.93 -1.01 -7.81
CA THR A 748 21.43 -2.01 -8.77
C THR A 748 20.68 -3.34 -8.74
N GLY A 749 20.06 -3.69 -7.62
CA GLY A 749 19.25 -4.90 -7.51
C GLY A 749 18.29 -4.82 -6.32
N SER A 750 17.10 -5.39 -6.46
CA SER A 750 16.10 -5.46 -5.39
C SER A 750 15.53 -6.86 -5.26
N GLY A 751 15.50 -7.40 -4.05
CA GLY A 751 14.92 -8.71 -3.78
C GLY A 751 13.82 -8.61 -2.74
N ALA A 752 12.83 -9.48 -2.88
CA ALA A 752 11.62 -9.50 -2.12
C ALA A 752 11.15 -10.95 -1.89
N SER A 753 10.56 -11.21 -0.74
CA SER A 753 9.95 -12.52 -0.46
C SER A 753 8.92 -12.44 0.66
N ASN A 754 8.21 -13.53 0.88
CA ASN A 754 7.42 -13.78 2.08
C ASN A 754 7.92 -15.01 2.85
N ASP A 755 7.82 -15.00 4.17
CA ASP A 755 8.12 -16.16 5.02
C ASP A 755 7.09 -17.28 4.87
N ALA A 756 5.83 -16.91 4.57
CA ALA A 756 4.66 -17.77 4.46
C ALA A 756 4.46 -18.68 5.68
N LYS A 757 4.64 -18.14 6.89
CA LYS A 757 4.71 -18.93 8.13
C LYS A 757 4.14 -18.26 9.38
N SER A 758 4.56 -17.04 9.69
CA SER A 758 4.14 -16.33 10.91
C SER A 758 3.91 -14.86 10.62
N LEU A 759 2.98 -14.25 11.37
CA LEU A 759 2.72 -12.81 11.26
C LEU A 759 3.64 -11.95 12.13
N ILE A 760 4.29 -12.54 13.13
CA ILE A 760 5.13 -11.78 14.09
C ILE A 760 6.55 -12.33 14.11
N ALA A 761 6.74 -13.65 14.06
CA ALA A 761 8.05 -14.26 14.12
C ALA A 761 8.73 -14.22 12.75
N PRO A 762 9.92 -13.60 12.61
CA PRO A 762 10.65 -13.59 11.35
C PRO A 762 11.28 -14.96 11.06
N ASP A 763 11.52 -15.26 9.78
CA ASP A 763 12.15 -16.50 9.32
C ASP A 763 13.46 -16.24 8.56
N VAL A 764 14.50 -17.02 8.89
CA VAL A 764 15.83 -16.89 8.27
C VAL A 764 15.77 -17.15 6.76
N ASP A 765 14.99 -18.13 6.32
CA ASP A 765 15.00 -18.53 4.91
C ASP A 765 14.32 -17.48 4.03
N GLY A 766 13.31 -16.77 4.54
CA GLY A 766 12.70 -15.64 3.83
C GLY A 766 13.69 -14.49 3.63
N GLN A 767 14.39 -14.07 4.68
CA GLN A 767 15.40 -13.03 4.55
C GLN A 767 16.53 -13.44 3.58
N VAL A 768 16.99 -14.70 3.64
CA VAL A 768 17.95 -15.25 2.68
C VAL A 768 17.42 -15.22 1.24
N ARG A 769 16.14 -15.58 1.02
CA ARG A 769 15.50 -15.52 -0.31
C ARG A 769 15.51 -14.10 -0.87
N ALA A 770 15.08 -13.12 -0.07
CA ALA A 770 15.09 -11.71 -0.49
C ALA A 770 16.52 -11.24 -0.84
N MET A 771 17.51 -11.50 0.02
CA MET A 771 18.90 -11.11 -0.25
C MET A 771 19.43 -11.76 -1.53
N ARG A 772 19.24 -13.07 -1.71
CA ARG A 772 19.71 -13.80 -2.90
C ARG A 772 19.04 -13.33 -4.17
N GLN A 773 17.74 -13.03 -4.13
CA GLN A 773 17.01 -12.51 -5.30
C GLN A 773 17.54 -11.12 -5.73
N ALA A 774 18.02 -10.28 -4.80
CA ALA A 774 18.67 -9.03 -5.16
C ALA A 774 19.98 -9.29 -5.94
N PHE A 775 20.77 -10.27 -5.51
CA PHE A 775 22.03 -10.64 -6.16
C PHE A 775 21.88 -11.29 -7.54
N THR A 776 20.70 -11.84 -7.90
CA THR A 776 20.49 -12.38 -9.26
C THR A 776 20.44 -11.29 -10.34
N GLN A 777 20.39 -10.01 -9.95
CA GLN A 777 20.26 -8.86 -10.85
C GLN A 777 21.57 -8.11 -11.06
N VAL A 778 22.66 -8.54 -10.45
CA VAL A 778 23.97 -7.87 -10.52
C VAL A 778 25.08 -8.85 -10.89
N ALA A 779 26.21 -8.32 -11.37
CA ALA A 779 27.39 -9.13 -11.71
C ALA A 779 28.28 -9.46 -10.50
N HIS A 780 28.18 -8.66 -9.44
CA HIS A 780 29.03 -8.77 -8.26
C HIS A 780 28.40 -9.69 -7.21
N GLY A 781 29.23 -10.24 -6.32
CA GLY A 781 28.79 -11.16 -5.27
C GLY A 781 28.61 -10.48 -3.91
N PRO A 782 28.08 -11.19 -2.91
CA PRO A 782 27.97 -10.69 -1.53
C PRO A 782 29.30 -10.22 -0.94
N ALA A 783 30.43 -10.85 -1.34
CA ALA A 783 31.79 -10.49 -0.92
C ALA A 783 32.21 -9.05 -1.31
N ASP A 784 31.53 -8.47 -2.31
CA ASP A 784 31.84 -7.15 -2.85
C ASP A 784 31.06 -6.02 -2.16
N VAL A 785 30.08 -6.33 -1.30
CA VAL A 785 29.29 -5.34 -0.56
C VAL A 785 30.01 -4.97 0.74
N ASP A 786 30.44 -3.73 0.91
CA ASP A 786 31.21 -3.30 2.07
C ASP A 786 30.34 -2.99 3.30
N TYR A 787 29.14 -2.46 3.08
CA TYR A 787 28.24 -1.98 4.15
C TYR A 787 26.84 -2.59 4.03
N LEU A 788 26.30 -3.11 5.12
CA LEU A 788 24.92 -3.54 5.26
C LEU A 788 24.21 -2.64 6.27
N GLU A 789 23.31 -1.80 5.77
CA GLU A 789 22.27 -1.17 6.56
C GLU A 789 21.20 -2.23 6.87
N ALA A 790 21.31 -2.81 8.06
CA ALA A 790 20.43 -3.85 8.53
C ALA A 790 19.05 -3.29 8.94
N HIS A 791 18.07 -4.17 9.03
CA HIS A 791 16.79 -3.87 9.63
C HIS A 791 16.96 -3.58 11.13
N GLY A 792 17.70 -4.38 11.90
CA GLY A 792 18.18 -4.10 13.26
C GLY A 792 17.14 -3.46 14.18
N THR A 793 16.13 -4.23 14.58
CA THR A 793 15.02 -3.73 15.41
C THR A 793 15.33 -3.68 16.90
N GLY A 794 16.47 -4.22 17.35
CA GLY A 794 16.75 -4.31 18.78
C GLY A 794 15.84 -5.33 19.45
N THR A 795 15.35 -6.32 18.71
CA THR A 795 14.58 -7.44 19.25
C THR A 795 15.46 -8.67 19.32
N LYS A 796 15.40 -9.42 20.44
CA LYS A 796 16.24 -10.63 20.64
C LYS A 796 16.10 -11.65 19.52
N VAL A 797 14.88 -11.87 19.04
CA VAL A 797 14.59 -12.83 17.98
C VAL A 797 14.94 -12.25 16.62
N GLY A 798 14.51 -11.02 16.31
CA GLY A 798 14.72 -10.39 15.02
C GLY A 798 16.19 -10.20 14.68
N ASP A 799 16.97 -9.63 15.60
CA ASP A 799 18.40 -9.38 15.38
C ASP A 799 19.16 -10.70 15.14
N ARG A 800 18.83 -11.76 15.89
CA ARG A 800 19.45 -13.09 15.69
C ARG A 800 19.08 -13.69 14.33
N VAL A 801 17.81 -13.62 13.94
CA VAL A 801 17.37 -14.10 12.62
C VAL A 801 18.09 -13.36 11.50
N GLU A 802 18.21 -12.04 11.64
CA GLU A 802 18.88 -11.20 10.65
C GLU A 802 20.38 -11.47 10.52
N ILE A 803 21.11 -11.57 11.64
CA ILE A 803 22.54 -11.90 11.59
C ILE A 803 22.75 -13.32 11.05
N THR A 804 21.88 -14.27 11.39
CA THR A 804 21.94 -15.63 10.85
C THR A 804 21.71 -15.64 9.32
N ALA A 805 20.70 -14.92 8.84
CA ALA A 805 20.42 -14.78 7.41
C ALA A 805 21.59 -14.10 6.68
N THR A 806 22.12 -13.03 7.27
CA THR A 806 23.30 -12.32 6.78
C THR A 806 24.49 -13.26 6.66
N GLY A 807 24.78 -14.08 7.68
CA GLY A 807 25.86 -15.06 7.64
C GLY A 807 25.73 -16.08 6.50
N ARG A 808 24.51 -16.56 6.22
CA ARG A 808 24.23 -17.51 5.13
C ARG A 808 24.40 -16.93 3.72
N VAL A 809 24.37 -15.61 3.57
CA VAL A 809 24.50 -14.93 2.26
C VAL A 809 25.87 -14.29 2.12
N TYR A 810 26.31 -13.53 3.12
CA TYR A 810 27.51 -12.72 3.10
C TYR A 810 28.76 -13.40 3.68
N GLY A 811 28.60 -14.50 4.43
CA GLY A 811 29.69 -15.18 5.13
C GLY A 811 30.42 -16.29 4.35
N GLY A 812 29.92 -16.68 3.16
CA GLY A 812 30.41 -17.87 2.45
C GLY A 812 31.72 -17.72 1.65
N ALA A 813 32.18 -16.50 1.38
CA ALA A 813 33.36 -16.24 0.57
C ALA A 813 34.44 -15.50 1.37
N ALA A 814 35.72 -15.75 1.05
CA ALA A 814 36.82 -15.00 1.63
C ALA A 814 36.67 -13.52 1.29
N ARG A 815 36.60 -12.66 2.31
CA ARG A 815 36.42 -11.21 2.16
C ARG A 815 37.74 -10.49 2.44
N PRO A 816 38.16 -9.53 1.60
CA PRO A 816 39.36 -8.74 1.87
C PRO A 816 39.17 -7.79 3.05
N ARG A 817 37.92 -7.40 3.34
CA ARG A 817 37.53 -6.58 4.48
C ARG A 817 36.24 -7.13 5.10
N PRO A 818 36.06 -7.01 6.42
CA PRO A 818 34.81 -7.39 7.07
C PRO A 818 33.62 -6.62 6.46
N LEU A 819 32.47 -7.28 6.38
CA LEU A 819 31.20 -6.60 6.12
C LEU A 819 30.86 -5.69 7.31
N GLU A 820 30.69 -4.40 7.05
CA GLU A 820 30.30 -3.44 8.07
C GLU A 820 28.78 -3.44 8.22
N ILE A 821 28.26 -3.64 9.43
CA ILE A 821 26.82 -3.70 9.70
C ILE A 821 26.40 -2.51 10.56
N GLY A 822 25.32 -1.84 10.18
CA GLY A 822 24.75 -0.68 10.88
C GLY A 822 23.23 -0.69 10.88
N SER A 823 22.63 0.18 11.71
CA SER A 823 21.17 0.46 11.68
C SER A 823 20.92 1.90 12.08
N ALA A 824 20.15 2.62 11.28
CA ALA A 824 19.67 3.97 11.56
C ALA A 824 18.67 4.03 12.73
N LYS A 825 18.03 2.90 13.08
CA LYS A 825 16.93 2.90 14.05
C LYS A 825 17.39 3.27 15.47
N GLY A 826 18.66 3.01 15.80
CA GLY A 826 19.25 3.46 17.07
C GLY A 826 19.24 4.99 17.24
N PHE A 827 19.19 5.76 16.15
CA PHE A 827 19.29 7.22 16.19
C PHE A 827 17.92 7.91 16.25
N VAL A 828 16.99 7.47 15.41
CA VAL A 828 15.68 8.14 15.21
C VAL A 828 14.49 7.26 15.60
N GLY A 829 14.74 6.05 16.10
CA GLY A 829 13.70 5.07 16.39
C GLY A 829 13.29 4.27 15.16
N HIS A 830 12.35 3.35 15.35
CA HIS A 830 11.76 2.60 14.27
C HIS A 830 10.66 3.41 13.58
N THR A 831 10.94 3.87 12.36
CA THR A 831 10.03 4.70 11.56
C THR A 831 9.01 3.94 10.70
N PHE A 832 8.67 2.71 11.10
CA PHE A 832 7.68 1.84 10.46
C PHE A 832 7.76 1.86 8.92
N ALA A 833 6.74 2.33 8.20
CA ALA A 833 6.74 2.35 6.73
C ALA A 833 7.91 3.14 6.12
N ALA A 834 8.44 4.16 6.81
CA ALA A 834 9.59 4.96 6.39
C ALA A 834 10.96 4.34 6.74
N ALA A 835 11.00 3.21 7.46
CA ALA A 835 12.25 2.64 8.00
C ALA A 835 13.26 2.22 6.93
N GLY A 836 12.79 1.64 5.82
CA GLY A 836 13.64 1.31 4.69
C GLY A 836 14.21 2.55 4.01
N GLY A 837 13.40 3.59 3.85
CA GLY A 837 13.82 4.90 3.32
C GLY A 837 14.85 5.60 4.20
N ALA A 838 14.67 5.57 5.53
CA ALA A 838 15.66 6.10 6.47
C ALA A 838 17.03 5.39 6.32
N GLY A 839 17.02 4.06 6.28
CA GLY A 839 18.22 3.26 6.06
C GLY A 839 18.88 3.53 4.70
N LEU A 840 18.09 3.64 3.62
CA LEU A 840 18.61 3.99 2.31
C LEU A 840 19.23 5.39 2.31
N LEU A 841 18.57 6.39 2.90
CA LEU A 841 19.10 7.74 2.97
C LEU A 841 20.47 7.75 3.69
N ARG A 842 20.60 7.04 4.81
CA ARG A 842 21.87 6.86 5.52
C ARG A 842 22.94 6.20 4.65
N ALA A 843 22.60 5.14 3.93
CA ALA A 843 23.54 4.45 3.03
C ALA A 843 24.00 5.34 1.86
N LEU A 844 23.09 6.11 1.25
CA LEU A 844 23.42 7.06 0.17
C LEU A 844 24.35 8.17 0.68
N LEU A 845 24.04 8.75 1.83
CA LEU A 845 24.87 9.80 2.43
C LEU A 845 26.25 9.26 2.84
N ALA A 846 26.32 8.02 3.33
CA ALA A 846 27.58 7.33 3.62
C ALA A 846 28.45 7.12 2.37
N LEU A 847 27.85 6.70 1.25
CA LEU A 847 28.53 6.59 -0.05
C LEU A 847 29.04 7.97 -0.51
N ARG A 848 28.17 8.99 -0.49
CA ARG A 848 28.51 10.37 -0.91
C ARG A 848 29.62 10.97 -0.06
N ALA A 849 29.56 10.79 1.26
CA ALA A 849 30.57 11.25 2.20
C ALA A 849 31.79 10.32 2.28
N ARG A 850 31.78 9.18 1.57
CA ARG A 850 32.83 8.14 1.60
C ARG A 850 33.21 7.77 3.04
N THR A 851 32.21 7.62 3.89
CA THR A 851 32.37 7.41 5.33
C THR A 851 31.42 6.32 5.79
N LEU A 852 31.96 5.28 6.45
CA LEU A 852 31.17 4.28 7.15
C LEU A 852 30.55 4.94 8.38
N PRO A 853 29.21 4.98 8.50
CA PRO A 853 28.55 5.67 9.59
C PRO A 853 28.64 4.87 10.91
N PRO A 854 28.68 5.54 12.07
CA PRO A 854 28.75 4.86 13.36
C PRO A 854 27.43 4.15 13.71
N HIS A 855 27.52 3.02 14.39
CA HIS A 855 26.43 2.41 15.13
C HIS A 855 26.31 3.04 16.52
N THR A 856 25.08 3.22 17.04
CA THR A 856 24.84 3.75 18.39
C THR A 856 24.14 2.72 19.27
N HIS A 857 24.15 2.92 20.58
CA HIS A 857 23.55 2.02 21.57
C HIS A 857 24.06 0.57 21.56
N LEU A 858 25.35 0.39 21.29
CA LEU A 858 26.03 -0.89 21.38
C LEU A 858 27.11 -0.83 22.48
N ASP A 859 26.72 -1.22 23.69
CA ASP A 859 27.61 -1.31 24.85
C ASP A 859 28.30 -2.68 24.89
N ARG A 860 27.52 -3.75 24.66
CA ARG A 860 28.02 -5.13 24.60
C ARG A 860 27.24 -5.90 23.54
N LEU A 861 27.95 -6.31 22.50
CA LEU A 861 27.41 -7.19 21.46
C LEU A 861 26.74 -8.43 22.06
N ASN A 862 25.57 -8.77 21.56
CA ASN A 862 24.86 -9.96 21.99
C ASN A 862 25.58 -11.24 21.49
N PRO A 863 26.15 -12.08 22.38
CA PRO A 863 26.89 -13.27 21.96
C PRO A 863 26.03 -14.30 21.24
N ALA A 864 24.70 -14.27 21.43
CA ALA A 864 23.77 -15.18 20.76
C ALA A 864 23.59 -14.88 19.25
N LEU A 865 24.14 -13.76 18.75
CA LEU A 865 24.11 -13.43 17.33
C LEU A 865 25.13 -14.22 16.52
N GLY A 866 26.20 -14.72 17.15
CA GLY A 866 27.29 -15.42 16.44
C GLY A 866 28.04 -14.53 15.45
N LEU A 867 28.06 -13.21 15.66
CA LEU A 867 28.72 -12.27 14.74
C LEU A 867 30.24 -12.51 14.66
N ASP A 868 30.87 -12.93 15.76
CA ASP A 868 32.31 -13.25 15.83
C ASP A 868 32.70 -14.41 14.89
N ASP A 869 31.73 -15.25 14.49
CA ASP A 869 31.92 -16.35 13.53
C ASP A 869 31.80 -15.88 12.06
N LEU A 870 31.46 -14.61 11.83
CA LEU A 870 31.29 -14.01 10.52
C LEU A 870 32.44 -13.05 10.20
N PRO A 871 32.86 -12.93 8.93
CA PRO A 871 33.77 -11.86 8.50
C PRO A 871 33.00 -10.53 8.44
N ALA A 872 32.48 -10.07 9.58
CA ALA A 872 31.65 -8.88 9.74
C ALA A 872 32.02 -8.10 11.01
N ALA A 873 31.69 -6.81 11.04
CA ALA A 873 31.93 -5.92 12.17
C ALA A 873 30.81 -4.90 12.33
N ILE A 874 30.63 -4.38 13.54
CA ILE A 874 29.74 -3.24 13.83
C ILE A 874 30.61 -2.12 14.42
N GLY A 875 30.87 -1.09 13.62
CA GLY A 875 31.67 0.04 14.05
C GLY A 875 30.86 1.10 14.79
N THR A 876 31.27 1.48 16.00
CA THR A 876 30.62 2.53 16.81
C THR A 876 31.19 3.94 16.58
N ARG A 877 32.08 4.10 15.60
CA ARG A 877 32.70 5.38 15.24
C ARG A 877 32.69 5.57 13.72
N PRO A 878 32.50 6.81 13.24
CA PRO A 878 32.62 7.11 11.83
C PRO A 878 34.05 6.79 11.36
N ARG A 879 34.18 6.14 10.20
CA ARG A 879 35.48 5.80 9.60
C ARG A 879 35.50 6.09 8.11
N PRO A 880 36.66 6.45 7.53
CA PRO A 880 36.80 6.52 6.08
C PRO A 880 36.37 5.20 5.43
N TRP A 881 35.62 5.31 4.34
CA TRP A 881 35.25 4.20 3.48
C TRP A 881 36.11 4.26 2.22
N PRO A 882 37.26 3.58 2.15
CA PRO A 882 38.06 3.58 0.92
C PRO A 882 37.42 2.68 -0.14
N ALA A 883 37.42 3.12 -1.40
CA ALA A 883 37.08 2.25 -2.53
C ALA A 883 38.16 1.19 -2.72
N ALA A 884 37.78 0.00 -3.19
CA ALA A 884 38.74 -0.98 -3.64
C ALA A 884 39.30 -0.54 -5.02
N PRO A 885 40.57 -0.81 -5.34
CA PRO A 885 41.14 -0.46 -6.65
C PRO A 885 40.30 -1.03 -7.80
N GLY A 886 39.80 -0.16 -8.69
CA GLY A 886 38.99 -0.55 -9.85
C GLY A 886 37.57 -1.04 -9.54
N ALA A 887 37.07 -0.86 -8.31
CA ALA A 887 35.73 -1.27 -7.92
C ALA A 887 34.99 -0.19 -7.12
N PRO A 888 33.67 -0.03 -7.36
CA PRO A 888 32.86 0.92 -6.61
C PRO A 888 32.63 0.46 -5.17
N ARG A 889 32.44 1.42 -4.26
CA ARG A 889 31.81 1.20 -2.95
C ARG A 889 30.40 0.67 -3.12
N ARG A 890 30.05 -0.35 -2.34
CA ARG A 890 28.74 -1.01 -2.40
C ARG A 890 28.13 -1.14 -1.02
N ALA A 891 26.86 -0.78 -0.92
CA ALA A 891 26.04 -0.98 0.24
C ALA A 891 24.88 -1.94 -0.07
N ALA A 892 24.27 -2.47 0.97
CA ALA A 892 22.97 -3.09 0.91
C ALA A 892 22.06 -2.55 2.03
N VAL A 893 20.75 -2.55 1.80
CA VAL A 893 19.74 -2.08 2.75
C VAL A 893 18.67 -3.17 2.91
N SER A 894 18.42 -3.59 4.15
CA SER A 894 17.39 -4.58 4.49
C SER A 894 16.21 -3.91 5.19
N SER A 895 14.99 -4.31 4.84
CA SER A 895 13.81 -4.02 5.66
C SER A 895 12.85 -5.20 5.69
N PHE A 896 12.49 -5.63 6.90
CA PHE A 896 11.68 -6.83 7.15
C PHE A 896 10.42 -6.44 7.90
N GLY A 897 9.27 -6.63 7.26
CA GLY A 897 7.95 -6.32 7.79
C GLY A 897 7.35 -7.48 8.56
N THR A 898 6.52 -7.17 9.56
CA THR A 898 5.57 -8.13 10.13
C THR A 898 4.73 -8.76 9.01
N GLY A 899 4.27 -9.99 9.21
CA GLY A 899 3.70 -10.79 8.12
C GLY A 899 4.77 -11.54 7.30
N GLY A 900 6.04 -11.47 7.70
CA GLY A 900 7.15 -12.10 7.01
C GLY A 900 7.47 -11.46 5.67
N ILE A 901 7.16 -10.17 5.48
CA ILE A 901 7.32 -9.47 4.21
C ILE A 901 8.74 -8.88 4.14
N ASN A 902 9.62 -9.47 3.35
CA ASN A 902 11.04 -9.13 3.35
C ASN A 902 11.46 -8.41 2.06
N TYR A 903 12.20 -7.31 2.18
CA TYR A 903 12.83 -6.62 1.05
C TYR A 903 14.31 -6.33 1.31
N HIS A 904 15.12 -6.40 0.26
CA HIS A 904 16.56 -6.15 0.28
C HIS A 904 16.99 -5.39 -0.97
N LEU A 905 17.78 -4.32 -0.81
CA LEU A 905 18.19 -3.42 -1.89
C LEU A 905 19.71 -3.32 -1.96
N LEU A 906 20.28 -3.43 -3.16
CA LEU A 906 21.70 -3.26 -3.44
C LEU A 906 21.96 -1.86 -4.00
N VAL A 907 22.95 -1.18 -3.42
CA VAL A 907 23.29 0.22 -3.72
C VAL A 907 24.78 0.31 -4.07
N GLU A 908 25.11 1.07 -5.11
CA GLU A 908 26.48 1.24 -5.62
C GLU A 908 26.77 2.74 -5.82
N GLU A 909 27.98 3.20 -5.54
CA GLU A 909 28.40 4.55 -5.97
C GLU A 909 28.45 4.64 -7.50
N ASP A 910 28.15 5.79 -8.09
CA ASP A 910 28.35 5.95 -9.53
C ASP A 910 29.86 6.00 -9.83
N TYR A 911 30.32 5.00 -10.58
CA TYR A 911 31.72 4.80 -10.92
C TYR A 911 31.85 4.64 -12.44
N PRO A 912 32.87 5.23 -13.09
CA PRO A 912 33.11 5.03 -14.51
C PRO A 912 33.31 3.54 -14.80
N ARG A 913 32.37 2.93 -15.53
CA ARG A 913 32.44 1.51 -15.92
C ARG A 913 33.22 1.31 -17.20
#